data_AF-A0A3L7NIE8-F1
#
_entry.id   AF-A0A3L7NIE8-F1
#
_cell.length_a   1.000
_cell.length_b   1.000
_cell.length_c   1.000
_cell.angle_alpha   90.00
_cell.angle_beta   90.00
_cell.angle_gamma   90.00
#
_symmetry.space_group_name_H-M   'P 1'
#
loop_
_entity.id
_entity.type
_entity.pdbx_description
1 polymer ?
#
loop_
_entity_poly.entity_id
_entity_poly.type
_entity_poly.pdbx_seq_one_letter_code
_entity_poly.pdbx_strand_id
1 'polypeptide(L)'
;MNDSGHGIGGLRAAVAIARRDLLEFVRDRRTLFVTLLLPMVTYPLVALSSALGVRTAVTDLESRQAPTQLRLAISGPDAPRLAERIGEAVDLGRPETATGTAWPSGVASLIADPDSARAAIESGAADAWLLVPAGLMAALDQPGTAEIVVQLPMTRSLDRRAREQFTAVMLRVAEESRSRRIAAAGLPRTLLRPINLRYLGEPTGPQSVATENLLPTLSGAILVLLAVLTMTGAFYPAIDAIAGEKERGTIETLLMAPCSSGSIVFGKFLAVYAVTLATLAANCLSIALTSTVGLRYLPAGAASRLPSLGVGAAVTIVAFVGLAAIAAATCLAVTTASRSGKEAQNTLTPVILLVAALAGMALVPGLRGDGALALVPFTGQVMLSRDALSGAGSSDAAVGIIHTLLPLVLSLFSSAALTWLLLKGTAQLLTDEEILFRGPDAASGVLARPAPRMVPSVFQAVVPVVAGLAGLWYVQAFTPTNLLLGIPVHQGIAVVLPLLAMLCWQRVAIRQTLGLALPAQWTKTLLSAVGAALLGAGLFVTSAAIMLAVGGTEVSPAIRSLSARLIGLIQQYPWWISWTLMALLPSVAEELLFRGWVQSGLAGDKPSGRRLAAAVVTQALLFAVAHLLPERMPATFSLGLVAGCLRVATGSILPSIVLHAAHNSMPLLLVALAGSGVADGGLSDLATGESTRLPPGMLLAALGSLGVGATLVAVSTRGRHRASLQTALLVTSLVGGGLVASEGRGEETWRVAIAPVGVSLDVVEGAPTGPAAAMWEDLSLRLGVVSQYVPRDSIREALESVRQGEVDLFLGSVAMTREREDLFDFTHSVFHSGLRIAIRKTSDDPWLGALSILFTADALRLILLLAVLTVLIGHLLWWCERGVNAKSFPTSWQRGVWEGTWWGISTLIASGCDDKHVDTVPGRILATVWMLVGTVLIALFTGALAATLTAERIGGTIRGPRDIAARVIGTQASGVGGPAIRSRGGIPLEFRTLDEVFVAVDAGDAEAVIAENQTLRHAISRPGRSDYRLVGPVFESLDFGIVLPTGSPLRERINAVILTMKEDGAIDTIIDRWLGTSE
;
A
#
# COMPACT_ATOMS: atom_id res chain seq x y z
N MET A 1 13.65 -56.45 2.68
CA MET A 1 13.05 -57.62 2.00
C MET A 1 12.15 -57.09 0.91
N ASN A 2 12.50 -57.42 -0.33
CA ASN A 2 11.69 -57.15 -1.52
C ASN A 2 10.46 -58.05 -1.47
N ASP A 3 9.26 -57.47 -1.59
CA ASP A 3 8.06 -58.25 -1.89
C ASP A 3 7.35 -57.63 -3.10
N SER A 4 7.63 -58.24 -4.24
CA SER A 4 6.94 -58.04 -5.51
C SER A 4 5.82 -59.08 -5.60
N GLY A 5 4.58 -58.66 -5.34
CA GLY A 5 3.40 -59.52 -5.52
C GLY A 5 2.08 -58.80 -5.29
N HIS A 6 1.36 -58.48 -6.38
CA HIS A 6 -0.09 -58.23 -6.46
C HIS A 6 -0.71 -57.03 -5.72
N GLY A 7 -0.01 -55.91 -5.61
CA GLY A 7 -0.68 -54.61 -5.36
C GLY A 7 -1.29 -54.07 -6.66
N ILE A 8 -2.56 -53.63 -6.63
CA ILE A 8 -3.11 -52.78 -7.71
C ILE A 8 -2.12 -51.62 -7.90
N GLY A 9 -1.54 -51.47 -9.10
CA GLY A 9 -0.52 -50.44 -9.34
C GLY A 9 -0.99 -49.09 -8.79
N GLY A 10 -0.14 -48.38 -8.03
CA GLY A 10 -0.56 -47.24 -7.20
C GLY A 10 -1.37 -46.16 -7.92
N LEU A 11 -1.14 -46.01 -9.23
CA LEU A 11 -1.93 -45.12 -10.11
C LEU A 11 -3.34 -45.65 -10.40
N ARG A 12 -3.51 -46.97 -10.64
CA ARG A 12 -4.82 -47.60 -10.85
C ARG A 12 -5.69 -47.48 -9.60
N ALA A 13 -5.10 -47.65 -8.43
CA ALA A 13 -5.79 -47.46 -7.15
C ALA A 13 -6.24 -46.00 -6.98
N ALA A 14 -5.34 -45.04 -7.22
CA ALA A 14 -5.68 -43.62 -7.14
C ALA A 14 -6.80 -43.21 -8.11
N VAL A 15 -6.76 -43.69 -9.36
CA VAL A 15 -7.80 -43.42 -10.37
C VAL A 15 -9.15 -44.04 -9.97
N ALA A 16 -9.15 -45.24 -9.39
CA ALA A 16 -10.39 -45.87 -8.91
C ALA A 16 -11.04 -45.07 -7.77
N ILE A 17 -10.24 -44.60 -6.80
CA ILE A 17 -10.70 -43.73 -5.71
C ILE A 17 -11.23 -42.41 -6.28
N ALA A 18 -10.48 -41.79 -7.20
CA ALA A 18 -10.88 -40.55 -7.83
C ALA A 18 -12.23 -40.67 -8.56
N ARG A 19 -12.43 -41.76 -9.30
CA ARG A 19 -13.68 -42.03 -10.01
C ARG A 19 -14.86 -42.21 -9.05
N ARG A 20 -14.66 -42.91 -7.94
CA ARG A 20 -15.69 -43.10 -6.91
C ARG A 20 -16.11 -41.75 -6.32
N ASP A 21 -15.15 -40.97 -5.84
CA ASP A 21 -15.43 -39.69 -5.16
C ASP A 21 -16.05 -38.68 -6.13
N LEU A 22 -15.58 -38.64 -7.38
CA LEU A 22 -16.15 -37.78 -8.42
C LEU A 22 -17.62 -38.14 -8.73
N LEU A 23 -17.96 -39.43 -8.78
CA LEU A 23 -19.35 -39.87 -8.97
C LEU A 23 -20.24 -39.48 -7.80
N GLU A 24 -19.71 -39.45 -6.58
CA GLU A 24 -20.42 -39.00 -5.39
C GLU A 24 -20.69 -37.49 -5.45
N PHE A 25 -19.68 -36.68 -5.82
CA PHE A 25 -19.84 -35.22 -5.98
C PHE A 25 -20.86 -34.86 -7.06
N VAL A 26 -20.86 -35.56 -8.20
CA VAL A 26 -21.83 -35.31 -9.29
C VAL A 26 -23.27 -35.68 -8.87
N ARG A 27 -23.45 -36.52 -7.85
CA ARG A 27 -24.77 -36.88 -7.32
C ARG A 27 -25.29 -35.87 -6.29
N ASP A 28 -24.42 -35.14 -5.62
CA ASP A 28 -24.82 -34.14 -4.64
C ASP A 28 -25.19 -32.80 -5.30
N ARG A 29 -26.50 -32.56 -5.39
CA ARG A 29 -27.09 -31.34 -5.95
C ARG A 29 -26.69 -30.09 -5.18
N ARG A 30 -26.50 -30.17 -3.87
CA ARG A 30 -26.10 -29.02 -3.05
C ARG A 30 -24.67 -28.63 -3.36
N THR A 31 -23.77 -29.61 -3.38
CA THR A 31 -22.37 -29.39 -3.73
C THR A 31 -22.23 -28.88 -5.16
N LEU A 32 -22.97 -29.42 -6.12
CA LEU A 32 -22.98 -28.90 -7.50
C LEU A 32 -23.50 -27.47 -7.60
N PHE A 33 -24.57 -27.11 -6.89
CA PHE A 33 -25.11 -25.75 -6.90
C PHE A 33 -24.08 -24.75 -6.35
N VAL A 34 -23.48 -25.05 -5.20
CA VAL A 34 -22.56 -24.14 -4.51
C VAL A 34 -21.21 -24.04 -5.23
N THR A 35 -20.69 -25.15 -5.78
CA THR A 35 -19.38 -25.17 -6.45
C THR A 35 -19.44 -24.67 -7.89
N LEU A 36 -20.52 -24.97 -8.63
CA LEU A 36 -20.59 -24.67 -10.07
C LEU A 36 -21.53 -23.49 -10.39
N LEU A 37 -22.76 -23.50 -9.85
CA LEU A 37 -23.81 -22.57 -10.28
C LEU A 37 -23.70 -21.20 -9.60
N LEU A 38 -23.47 -21.16 -8.28
CA LEU A 38 -23.39 -19.93 -7.51
C LEU A 38 -22.24 -19.01 -8.00
N PRO A 39 -21.00 -19.49 -8.23
CA PRO A 39 -19.93 -18.67 -8.80
C PRO A 39 -20.26 -18.15 -10.20
N MET A 40 -20.89 -18.98 -11.04
CA MET A 40 -21.29 -18.62 -12.41
C MET A 40 -22.29 -17.45 -12.43
N VAL A 41 -23.17 -17.34 -11.43
CA VAL A 41 -24.13 -16.22 -11.29
C VAL A 41 -23.49 -14.97 -10.67
N THR A 42 -22.43 -15.15 -9.87
CA THR A 42 -21.79 -14.05 -9.13
C THR A 42 -21.15 -13.01 -10.07
N TYR A 43 -20.47 -13.44 -11.14
CA TYR A 43 -19.86 -12.50 -12.10
C TYR A 43 -20.86 -11.58 -12.81
N PRO A 44 -21.98 -12.08 -13.40
CA PRO A 44 -23.02 -11.23 -13.96
C PRO A 44 -23.56 -10.20 -12.96
N LEU A 45 -23.77 -10.60 -11.70
CA LEU A 45 -24.26 -9.69 -10.65
C LEU A 45 -23.27 -8.57 -10.34
N VAL A 46 -22.00 -8.92 -10.11
CA VAL A 46 -20.93 -7.96 -9.83
C VAL A 46 -20.69 -7.04 -11.03
N ALA A 47 -20.68 -7.60 -12.24
CA ALA A 47 -20.51 -6.84 -13.47
C ALA A 47 -21.69 -5.90 -13.74
N LEU A 48 -22.94 -6.33 -13.50
CA LEU A 48 -24.12 -5.48 -13.63
C LEU A 48 -24.09 -4.33 -12.62
N SER A 49 -23.76 -4.63 -11.35
CA SER A 49 -23.58 -3.61 -10.30
C SER A 49 -22.49 -2.60 -10.67
N SER A 50 -21.36 -3.08 -11.18
CA SER A 50 -20.21 -2.24 -11.56
C SER A 50 -20.50 -1.44 -12.82
N ALA A 51 -21.18 -2.01 -13.82
CA ALA A 51 -21.56 -1.32 -15.05
C ALA A 51 -22.58 -0.21 -14.79
N LEU A 52 -23.51 -0.40 -13.85
CA LEU A 52 -24.42 0.65 -13.40
C LEU A 52 -23.66 1.77 -12.66
N GLY A 53 -22.68 1.41 -11.83
CA GLY A 53 -21.80 2.36 -11.13
C GLY A 53 -20.91 3.18 -12.07
N VAL A 54 -20.29 2.51 -13.05
CA VAL A 54 -19.47 3.17 -14.08
C VAL A 54 -20.34 4.01 -15.00
N ARG A 55 -21.50 3.51 -15.44
CA ARG A 55 -22.43 4.28 -16.26
C ARG A 55 -22.90 5.53 -15.54
N THR A 56 -23.28 5.44 -14.26
CA THR A 56 -23.68 6.61 -13.47
C THR A 56 -22.52 7.60 -13.29
N ALA A 57 -21.31 7.12 -13.03
CA ALA A 57 -20.11 7.97 -12.95
C ALA A 57 -19.74 8.61 -14.30
N VAL A 58 -19.84 7.87 -15.42
CA VAL A 58 -19.58 8.37 -16.76
C VAL A 58 -20.66 9.35 -17.19
N THR A 59 -21.94 9.06 -16.94
CA THR A 59 -23.03 10.02 -17.22
C THR A 59 -22.91 11.27 -16.36
N ASP A 60 -22.41 11.17 -15.12
CA ASP A 60 -22.11 12.33 -14.28
C ASP A 60 -20.95 13.15 -14.87
N LEU A 61 -19.88 12.48 -15.34
CA LEU A 61 -18.76 13.14 -16.05
C LEU A 61 -19.18 13.75 -17.39
N GLU A 62 -20.02 13.08 -18.17
CA GLU A 62 -20.56 13.57 -19.45
C GLU A 62 -21.55 14.72 -19.23
N SER A 63 -22.38 14.67 -18.18
CA SER A 63 -23.26 15.78 -17.81
C SER A 63 -22.47 17.04 -17.44
N ARG A 64 -21.29 16.87 -16.82
CA ARG A 64 -20.33 17.94 -16.55
C ARG A 64 -19.65 18.47 -17.83
N GLN A 65 -19.67 17.71 -18.93
CA GLN A 65 -19.02 18.05 -20.21
C GLN A 65 -19.99 18.46 -21.33
N ALA A 66 -21.29 18.14 -21.26
CA ALA A 66 -22.27 18.39 -22.33
C ALA A 66 -22.47 19.89 -22.63
N PRO A 67 -22.29 20.38 -23.87
CA PRO A 67 -22.23 21.80 -24.17
C PRO A 67 -23.57 22.52 -23.92
N THR A 68 -23.55 23.52 -23.06
CA THR A 68 -24.70 24.39 -22.71
C THR A 68 -24.59 25.74 -23.42
N GLN A 69 -25.73 26.31 -23.81
CA GLN A 69 -25.83 27.66 -24.37
C GLN A 69 -25.69 28.69 -23.24
N LEU A 70 -24.75 29.61 -23.35
CA LEU A 70 -24.55 30.69 -22.37
C LEU A 70 -25.53 31.82 -22.66
N ARG A 71 -26.36 32.21 -21.68
CA ARG A 71 -27.36 33.27 -21.85
C ARG A 71 -26.91 34.56 -21.15
N LEU A 72 -26.79 35.65 -21.88
CA LEU A 72 -26.31 36.93 -21.36
C LEU A 72 -27.40 37.99 -21.52
N ALA A 73 -27.70 38.73 -20.46
CA ALA A 73 -28.46 39.97 -20.56
C ALA A 73 -27.48 41.14 -20.73
N ILE A 74 -27.74 42.06 -21.65
CA ILE A 74 -26.86 43.21 -21.93
C ILE A 74 -27.69 44.48 -21.96
N SER A 75 -27.29 45.47 -21.15
CA SER A 75 -28.00 46.76 -21.04
C SER A 75 -27.06 47.93 -21.24
N GLY A 76 -27.56 49.01 -21.83
CA GLY A 76 -26.84 50.27 -22.01
C GLY A 76 -26.69 50.71 -23.47
N PRO A 77 -26.10 51.89 -23.73
CA PRO A 77 -26.12 52.53 -25.05
C PRO A 77 -25.36 51.77 -26.14
N ASP A 78 -24.27 51.07 -25.79
CA ASP A 78 -23.47 50.26 -26.72
C ASP A 78 -23.81 48.75 -26.66
N ALA A 79 -24.88 48.36 -25.97
CA ALA A 79 -25.27 46.96 -25.77
C ALA A 79 -25.42 46.13 -27.08
N PRO A 80 -26.03 46.65 -28.17
CA PRO A 80 -26.13 45.90 -29.42
C PRO A 80 -24.77 45.60 -30.07
N ARG A 81 -23.85 46.55 -30.02
CA ARG A 81 -22.51 46.43 -30.62
C ARG A 81 -21.62 45.47 -29.83
N LEU A 82 -21.75 45.44 -28.51
CA LEU A 82 -21.04 44.45 -27.68
C LEU A 82 -21.59 43.04 -27.90
N ALA A 83 -22.91 42.89 -28.04
CA ALA A 83 -23.55 41.60 -28.31
C ALA A 83 -23.06 40.98 -29.62
N GLU A 84 -22.94 41.78 -30.68
CA GLU A 84 -22.40 41.37 -31.98
C GLU A 84 -20.93 40.93 -31.85
N ARG A 85 -20.10 41.72 -31.16
CA ARG A 85 -18.68 41.41 -30.94
C ARG A 85 -18.45 40.16 -30.09
N ILE A 86 -19.35 39.87 -29.15
CA ILE A 86 -19.35 38.61 -28.40
C ILE A 86 -19.72 37.44 -29.31
N GLY A 87 -20.71 37.61 -30.20
CA GLY A 87 -21.08 36.60 -31.20
C GLY A 87 -19.92 36.23 -32.13
N GLU A 88 -19.28 37.24 -32.74
CA GLU A 88 -18.10 37.05 -33.59
C GLU A 88 -16.96 36.33 -32.85
N ALA A 89 -16.69 36.72 -31.61
CA ALA A 89 -15.65 36.11 -30.78
C ALA A 89 -15.93 34.63 -30.50
N VAL A 90 -17.20 34.25 -30.33
CA VAL A 90 -17.62 32.86 -30.07
C VAL A 90 -17.52 32.01 -31.33
N ASP A 91 -17.90 32.56 -32.49
CA ASP A 91 -17.81 31.90 -33.80
C ASP A 91 -16.36 31.60 -34.20
N LEU A 92 -15.42 32.48 -33.80
CA LEU A 92 -13.99 32.28 -33.99
C LEU A 92 -13.39 31.21 -33.05
N GLY A 93 -14.21 30.58 -32.21
CA GLY A 93 -13.83 29.45 -31.37
C GLY A 93 -13.00 29.80 -30.13
N ARG A 94 -12.72 28.77 -29.34
CA ARG A 94 -12.03 28.85 -28.05
C ARG A 94 -10.62 29.48 -28.19
N PRO A 95 -10.22 30.39 -27.29
CA PRO A 95 -8.85 30.89 -27.27
C PRO A 95 -7.86 29.77 -26.90
N GLU A 96 -6.79 29.64 -27.67
CA GLU A 96 -5.73 28.63 -27.46
C GLU A 96 -5.06 28.71 -26.08
N THR A 97 -5.05 29.90 -25.46
CA THR A 97 -4.46 30.15 -24.14
C THR A 97 -5.29 29.64 -22.97
N ALA A 98 -6.57 29.32 -23.19
CA ALA A 98 -7.45 28.84 -22.15
C ALA A 98 -7.55 27.32 -22.24
N THR A 99 -6.57 26.56 -21.76
CA THR A 99 -6.67 25.10 -21.61
C THR A 99 -7.49 24.76 -20.34
N GLY A 100 -8.36 23.75 -20.40
CA GLY A 100 -9.12 23.27 -19.23
C GLY A 100 -10.44 24.00 -18.84
N THR A 101 -10.74 25.20 -19.34
CA THR A 101 -12.04 25.89 -19.12
C THR A 101 -13.20 25.35 -19.98
N ALA A 102 -14.44 25.41 -19.51
CA ALA A 102 -15.62 25.03 -20.31
C ALA A 102 -15.92 26.10 -21.40
N TRP A 103 -16.18 25.68 -22.65
CA TRP A 103 -16.59 26.57 -23.76
C TRP A 103 -18.09 26.40 -24.06
N PRO A 104 -18.85 27.48 -24.34
CA PRO A 104 -20.27 27.35 -24.67
C PRO A 104 -20.49 26.87 -26.12
N SER A 105 -21.62 26.20 -26.40
CA SER A 105 -22.03 25.88 -27.78
C SER A 105 -22.49 27.09 -28.57
N GLY A 106 -22.86 28.17 -27.87
CA GLY A 106 -23.28 29.43 -28.43
C GLY A 106 -23.65 30.40 -27.31
N VAL A 107 -23.70 31.69 -27.64
CA VAL A 107 -24.11 32.74 -26.70
C VAL A 107 -25.45 33.32 -27.17
N ALA A 108 -26.45 33.29 -26.30
CA ALA A 108 -27.72 33.97 -26.51
C ALA A 108 -27.69 35.31 -25.77
N SER A 109 -27.66 36.41 -26.52
CA SER A 109 -27.65 37.76 -25.96
C SER A 109 -29.06 38.35 -25.95
N LEU A 110 -29.55 38.71 -24.77
CA LEU A 110 -30.80 39.44 -24.55
C LEU A 110 -30.46 40.91 -24.33
N ILE A 111 -30.82 41.78 -25.28
CA ILE A 111 -30.67 43.23 -25.13
C ILE A 111 -31.92 43.75 -24.44
N ALA A 112 -31.77 44.30 -23.24
CA ALA A 112 -32.90 44.75 -22.42
C ALA A 112 -32.54 45.98 -21.59
N ASP A 113 -33.55 46.75 -21.17
CA ASP A 113 -33.36 47.80 -20.17
C ASP A 113 -32.91 47.22 -18.82
N PRO A 114 -32.30 48.03 -17.93
CA PRO A 114 -31.73 47.54 -16.68
C PRO A 114 -32.70 46.77 -15.76
N ASP A 115 -33.99 47.13 -15.75
CA ASP A 115 -34.98 46.47 -14.88
C ASP A 115 -35.37 45.10 -15.47
N SER A 116 -35.57 45.04 -16.78
CA SER A 116 -35.82 43.78 -17.51
C SER A 116 -34.61 42.82 -17.48
N ALA A 117 -33.38 43.34 -17.57
CA ALA A 117 -32.16 42.53 -17.49
C ALA A 117 -31.94 41.96 -16.08
N ARG A 118 -32.25 42.75 -15.04
CA ARG A 118 -32.26 42.27 -13.65
C ARG A 118 -33.29 41.17 -13.44
N ALA A 119 -34.51 41.34 -13.95
CA ALA A 119 -35.55 40.31 -13.87
C ALA A 119 -35.13 39.01 -14.60
N ALA A 120 -34.40 39.12 -15.71
CA ALA A 120 -33.93 37.96 -16.47
C ALA A 120 -32.86 37.13 -15.74
N ILE A 121 -31.93 37.75 -15.00
CA ILE A 121 -30.94 37.00 -14.21
C ILE A 121 -31.55 36.34 -12.97
N GLU A 122 -32.49 37.01 -12.30
CA GLU A 122 -33.15 36.47 -11.10
C GLU A 122 -34.13 35.35 -11.43
N SER A 123 -34.83 35.43 -12.57
CA SER A 123 -35.73 34.36 -13.06
C SER A 123 -34.99 33.17 -13.70
N GLY A 124 -33.66 33.26 -13.90
CA GLY A 124 -32.86 32.24 -14.57
C GLY A 124 -33.02 32.20 -16.09
N ALA A 125 -33.63 33.22 -16.69
CA ALA A 125 -33.70 33.43 -18.14
C ALA A 125 -32.34 33.84 -18.73
N ALA A 126 -31.47 34.50 -17.94
CA ALA A 126 -30.08 34.80 -18.26
C ALA A 126 -29.13 34.31 -17.16
N ASP A 127 -27.89 33.98 -17.53
CA ASP A 127 -26.85 33.51 -16.62
C ASP A 127 -26.01 34.67 -16.06
N ALA A 128 -25.76 35.73 -16.84
CA ALA A 128 -25.07 36.93 -16.36
C ALA A 128 -25.64 38.20 -17.01
N TRP A 129 -25.56 39.33 -16.30
CA TRP A 129 -25.96 40.64 -16.83
C TRP A 129 -24.75 41.57 -16.99
N LEU A 130 -24.58 42.13 -18.18
CA LEU A 130 -23.54 43.11 -18.52
C LEU A 130 -24.15 44.52 -18.59
N LEU A 131 -23.58 45.46 -17.83
CA LEU A 131 -23.91 46.88 -17.92
C LEU A 131 -22.84 47.60 -18.76
N VAL A 132 -23.26 48.14 -19.90
CA VAL A 132 -22.37 48.67 -20.95
C VAL A 132 -22.47 50.20 -20.99
N PRO A 133 -21.42 50.94 -20.58
CA PRO A 133 -21.43 52.41 -20.66
C PRO A 133 -21.25 52.90 -22.10
N ALA A 134 -21.65 54.16 -22.36
CA ALA A 134 -21.43 54.80 -23.66
C ALA A 134 -19.93 54.99 -23.93
N GLY A 135 -19.48 54.61 -25.13
CA GLY A 135 -18.08 54.75 -25.54
C GLY A 135 -17.21 53.52 -25.24
N LEU A 136 -17.80 52.43 -24.71
CA LEU A 136 -17.06 51.19 -24.41
C LEU A 136 -16.37 50.62 -25.66
N MET A 137 -17.04 50.66 -26.82
CA MET A 137 -16.46 50.12 -28.05
C MET A 137 -15.21 50.89 -28.49
N ALA A 138 -15.23 52.23 -28.34
CA ALA A 138 -14.05 53.06 -28.60
C ALA A 138 -12.93 52.77 -27.58
N ALA A 139 -13.28 52.60 -26.30
CA ALA A 139 -12.32 52.24 -25.25
C ALA A 139 -11.68 50.85 -25.48
N LEU A 140 -12.43 49.88 -26.02
CA LEU A 140 -11.90 48.56 -26.38
C LEU A 140 -10.89 48.62 -27.52
N ASP A 141 -11.00 49.58 -28.43
CA ASP A 141 -10.12 49.71 -29.60
C ASP A 141 -8.98 50.75 -29.43
N GLN A 142 -9.05 51.61 -28.40
CA GLN A 142 -8.00 52.58 -28.06
C GLN A 142 -7.01 52.06 -27.01
N PRO A 143 -5.79 52.64 -26.90
CA PRO A 143 -4.86 52.32 -25.82
C PRO A 143 -5.47 52.61 -24.44
N GLY A 144 -5.60 51.59 -23.59
CA GLY A 144 -6.18 51.72 -22.24
C GLY A 144 -6.94 50.46 -21.79
N THR A 145 -7.42 50.48 -20.54
CA THR A 145 -8.25 49.39 -19.96
C THR A 145 -9.72 49.79 -20.03
N ALA A 146 -10.54 48.95 -20.67
CA ALA A 146 -11.98 49.11 -20.67
C ALA A 146 -12.59 48.34 -19.49
N GLU A 147 -13.38 49.01 -18.66
CA GLU A 147 -14.09 48.37 -17.54
C GLU A 147 -15.47 47.88 -18.01
N ILE A 148 -15.81 46.64 -17.67
CA ILE A 148 -17.11 46.03 -17.94
C ILE A 148 -17.68 45.56 -16.61
N VAL A 149 -18.82 46.12 -16.22
CA VAL A 149 -19.51 45.75 -14.98
C VAL A 149 -20.42 44.56 -15.25
N VAL A 150 -20.19 43.47 -14.52
CA VAL A 150 -20.97 42.23 -14.63
C VAL A 150 -21.74 42.03 -13.34
N GLN A 151 -23.07 41.96 -13.43
CA GLN A 151 -23.94 41.65 -12.31
C GLN A 151 -24.36 40.17 -12.34
N LEU A 152 -24.24 39.54 -11.18
CA LEU A 152 -24.62 38.14 -10.94
C LEU A 152 -25.94 38.10 -10.16
N PRO A 153 -26.74 37.01 -10.30
CA PRO A 153 -27.97 36.86 -9.54
C PRO A 153 -27.72 36.86 -8.04
N MET A 154 -28.59 37.54 -7.28
CA MET A 154 -28.50 37.65 -5.82
C MET A 154 -29.26 36.53 -5.10
N THR A 155 -30.35 36.03 -5.70
CA THR A 155 -31.19 34.99 -5.08
C THR A 155 -30.83 33.57 -5.50
N ARG A 156 -30.00 33.41 -6.54
CA ARG A 156 -29.62 32.13 -7.15
C ARG A 156 -28.10 31.98 -7.19
N SER A 157 -27.60 30.79 -6.84
CA SER A 157 -26.21 30.42 -7.10
C SER A 157 -25.98 30.24 -8.60
N LEU A 158 -25.08 31.03 -9.18
CA LEU A 158 -24.61 30.86 -10.55
C LEU A 158 -23.93 29.49 -10.70
N ASP A 159 -24.27 28.75 -11.75
CA ASP A 159 -23.57 27.52 -12.08
C ASP A 159 -22.08 27.82 -12.34
N ARG A 160 -21.19 27.07 -11.66
CA ARG A 160 -19.73 27.19 -11.82
C ARG A 160 -19.33 27.12 -13.29
N ARG A 161 -20.02 26.28 -14.07
CA ARG A 161 -19.79 26.13 -15.50
C ARG A 161 -20.14 27.38 -16.30
N ALA A 162 -21.27 28.02 -16.00
CA ALA A 162 -21.67 29.27 -16.66
C ALA A 162 -20.66 30.40 -16.40
N ARG A 163 -20.07 30.44 -15.19
CA ARG A 163 -19.01 31.38 -14.84
C ARG A 163 -17.73 31.15 -15.65
N GLU A 164 -17.32 29.89 -15.79
CA GLU A 164 -16.14 29.50 -16.57
C GLU A 164 -16.34 29.81 -18.06
N GLN A 165 -17.51 29.49 -18.61
CA GLN A 165 -17.90 29.80 -19.99
C GLN A 165 -17.92 31.32 -20.24
N PHE A 166 -18.54 32.09 -19.34
CA PHE A 166 -18.56 33.55 -19.42
C PHE A 166 -17.14 34.14 -19.43
N THR A 167 -16.30 33.67 -18.51
CA THR A 167 -14.90 34.15 -18.41
C THR A 167 -14.12 33.82 -19.69
N ALA A 168 -14.29 32.61 -20.24
CA ALA A 168 -13.63 32.20 -21.47
C ALA A 168 -14.06 33.06 -22.68
N VAL A 169 -15.35 33.36 -22.79
CA VAL A 169 -15.89 34.23 -23.86
C VAL A 169 -15.33 35.66 -23.75
N MET A 170 -15.30 36.24 -22.54
CA MET A 170 -14.76 37.59 -22.34
C MET A 170 -13.24 37.66 -22.63
N LEU A 171 -12.47 36.63 -22.28
CA LEU A 171 -11.05 36.54 -22.64
C LEU A 171 -10.85 36.50 -24.16
N ARG A 172 -11.75 35.84 -24.90
CA ARG A 172 -11.72 35.83 -26.37
C ARG A 172 -12.01 37.20 -26.97
N VAL A 173 -12.98 37.94 -26.42
CA VAL A 173 -13.28 39.33 -26.81
C VAL A 173 -12.08 40.25 -26.52
N ALA A 174 -11.38 40.04 -25.42
CA ALA A 174 -10.17 40.77 -25.08
C ALA A 174 -9.02 40.48 -26.06
N GLU A 175 -8.83 39.21 -26.45
CA GLU A 175 -7.83 38.81 -27.46
C GLU A 175 -8.09 39.46 -28.82
N GLU A 176 -9.34 39.46 -29.27
CA GLU A 176 -9.76 40.14 -30.51
C GLU A 176 -9.48 41.64 -30.47
N SER A 177 -9.77 42.27 -29.33
CA SER A 177 -9.49 43.71 -29.13
C SER A 177 -7.98 44.00 -29.15
N ARG A 178 -7.16 43.13 -28.56
CA ARG A 178 -5.70 43.23 -28.60
C ARG A 178 -5.15 43.10 -30.02
N SER A 179 -5.69 42.16 -30.79
CA SER A 179 -5.36 41.96 -32.21
C SER A 179 -5.69 43.18 -33.07
N ARG A 180 -6.87 43.80 -32.86
CA ARG A 180 -7.28 45.03 -33.57
C ARG A 180 -6.40 46.22 -33.22
N ARG A 181 -6.03 46.40 -31.94
CA ARG A 181 -5.11 47.47 -31.50
C ARG A 181 -3.73 47.35 -32.15
N ILE A 182 -3.19 46.14 -32.23
CA ILE A 182 -1.89 45.88 -32.87
C ILE A 182 -1.94 46.12 -34.38
N ALA A 183 -3.02 45.67 -35.04
CA ALA A 183 -3.23 45.95 -36.45
C ALA A 183 -3.37 47.46 -36.73
N ALA A 184 -4.12 48.19 -35.89
CA ALA A 184 -4.28 49.65 -36.00
C ALA A 184 -2.96 50.41 -35.74
N ALA A 185 -2.07 49.86 -34.92
CA ALA A 185 -0.72 50.38 -34.70
C ALA A 185 0.28 50.00 -35.80
N GLY A 186 -0.14 49.29 -36.86
CA GLY A 186 0.74 48.86 -37.96
C GLY A 186 1.73 47.76 -37.58
N LEU A 187 1.51 47.09 -36.44
CA LEU A 187 2.41 46.09 -35.87
C LEU A 187 2.01 44.67 -36.33
N PRO A 188 2.96 43.76 -36.60
CA PRO A 188 2.65 42.41 -37.05
C PRO A 188 2.01 41.56 -35.93
N ARG A 189 1.00 40.77 -36.28
CA ARG A 189 0.24 39.90 -35.34
C ARG A 189 1.11 38.85 -34.62
N THR A 190 2.31 38.57 -35.13
CA THR A 190 3.31 37.69 -34.50
C THR A 190 3.80 38.21 -33.15
N LEU A 191 3.66 39.52 -32.85
CA LEU A 191 3.98 40.08 -31.54
C LEU A 191 3.09 39.56 -30.40
N LEU A 192 1.88 39.10 -30.72
CA LEU A 192 1.00 38.45 -29.74
C LEU A 192 1.35 36.99 -29.46
N ARG A 193 2.10 36.37 -30.38
CA ARG A 193 2.44 34.95 -30.33
C ARG A 193 3.91 34.76 -30.71
N PRO A 194 4.84 35.19 -29.84
CA PRO A 194 6.27 35.10 -30.11
C PRO A 194 6.78 33.66 -30.18
N ILE A 195 6.05 32.70 -29.60
CA ILE A 195 6.39 31.28 -29.57
C ILE A 195 5.15 30.48 -30.01
N ASN A 196 5.33 29.59 -30.98
CA ASN A 196 4.31 28.65 -31.43
C ASN A 196 4.77 27.22 -31.10
N LEU A 197 4.22 26.64 -30.04
CA LEU A 197 4.56 25.29 -29.58
C LEU A 197 3.67 24.27 -30.26
N ARG A 198 4.28 23.35 -31.01
CA ARG A 198 3.58 22.25 -31.68
C ARG A 198 4.09 20.92 -31.11
N TYR A 199 3.30 20.30 -30.25
CA TYR A 199 3.63 19.00 -29.68
C TYR A 199 3.37 17.89 -30.71
N LEU A 200 4.43 17.19 -31.11
CA LEU A 200 4.34 16.00 -31.94
C LEU A 200 4.09 14.80 -31.02
N GLY A 201 2.94 14.15 -31.14
CA GLY A 201 2.64 12.90 -30.43
C GLY A 201 1.73 13.01 -29.21
N GLU A 202 1.17 14.17 -28.89
CA GLU A 202 0.06 14.21 -27.91
C GLU A 202 -1.16 13.47 -28.48
N PRO A 203 -1.74 12.50 -27.75
CA PRO A 203 -2.98 11.88 -28.16
C PRO A 203 -4.06 12.96 -28.19
N THR A 204 -4.67 13.14 -29.35
CA THR A 204 -5.78 14.06 -29.58
C THR A 204 -7.01 13.58 -28.79
N GLY A 205 -7.09 13.93 -27.50
CA GLY A 205 -8.26 13.67 -26.67
C GLY A 205 -8.04 13.90 -25.17
N PRO A 206 -8.93 14.62 -24.46
CA PRO A 206 -8.78 14.99 -23.05
C PRO A 206 -9.02 13.85 -22.02
N GLN A 207 -8.76 12.58 -22.34
CA GLN A 207 -9.19 11.43 -21.49
C GLN A 207 -8.18 10.29 -21.24
N SER A 208 -6.91 10.36 -21.66
CA SER A 208 -6.03 9.15 -21.62
C SER A 208 -5.40 8.82 -20.26
N VAL A 209 -4.97 9.81 -19.45
CA VAL A 209 -4.15 9.50 -18.25
C VAL A 209 -4.95 8.82 -17.12
N ALA A 210 -6.24 9.16 -16.96
CA ALA A 210 -7.08 8.50 -15.96
C ALA A 210 -7.49 7.08 -16.38
N THR A 211 -7.61 6.80 -17.68
CA THR A 211 -8.06 5.51 -18.20
C THR A 211 -6.94 4.46 -18.24
N GLU A 212 -5.67 4.86 -18.38
CA GLU A 212 -4.51 3.94 -18.40
C GLU A 212 -4.28 3.22 -17.05
N ASN A 213 -4.53 3.89 -15.92
CA ASN A 213 -4.34 3.28 -14.58
C ASN A 213 -5.54 2.46 -14.09
N LEU A 214 -6.73 2.64 -14.70
CA LEU A 214 -7.95 1.96 -14.27
C LEU A 214 -8.02 0.51 -14.78
N LEU A 215 -7.58 0.26 -16.02
CA LEU A 215 -7.74 -1.05 -16.65
C LEU A 215 -6.94 -2.19 -15.96
N PRO A 216 -5.67 -2.01 -15.58
CA PRO A 216 -4.90 -3.04 -14.85
C PRO A 216 -5.45 -3.31 -13.45
N THR A 217 -5.98 -2.28 -12.79
CA THR A 217 -6.57 -2.39 -11.44
C THR A 217 -7.88 -3.19 -11.49
N LEU A 218 -8.73 -2.89 -12.49
CA LEU A 218 -9.99 -3.62 -12.72
C LEU A 218 -9.74 -5.07 -13.14
N SER A 219 -8.78 -5.32 -14.04
CA SER A 219 -8.43 -6.69 -14.44
C SER A 219 -7.86 -7.48 -13.25
N GLY A 220 -7.01 -6.86 -12.43
CA GLY A 220 -6.51 -7.42 -11.19
C GLY A 220 -7.64 -7.83 -10.23
N ALA A 221 -8.63 -6.96 -10.03
CA ALA A 221 -9.73 -7.23 -9.10
C ALA A 221 -10.60 -8.42 -9.54
N ILE A 222 -10.89 -8.52 -10.85
CA ILE A 222 -11.62 -9.66 -11.42
C ILE A 222 -10.83 -10.96 -11.24
N LEU A 223 -9.51 -10.93 -11.42
CA LEU A 223 -8.65 -12.10 -11.27
C LEU A 223 -8.48 -12.52 -9.80
N VAL A 224 -8.47 -11.58 -8.85
CA VAL A 224 -8.52 -11.89 -7.42
C VAL A 224 -9.83 -12.60 -7.07
N LEU A 225 -10.97 -12.10 -7.56
CA LEU A 225 -12.26 -12.77 -7.39
C LEU A 225 -12.25 -14.18 -8.01
N LEU A 226 -11.63 -14.34 -9.19
CA LEU A 226 -11.45 -15.65 -9.81
C LEU A 226 -10.63 -16.59 -8.94
N ALA A 227 -9.55 -16.12 -8.30
CA ALA A 227 -8.74 -16.94 -7.42
C ALA A 227 -9.55 -17.44 -6.20
N VAL A 228 -10.35 -16.55 -5.60
CA VAL A 228 -11.22 -16.89 -4.46
C VAL A 228 -12.33 -17.86 -4.85
N LEU A 229 -12.96 -17.66 -6.00
CA LEU A 229 -14.02 -18.56 -6.48
C LEU A 229 -13.47 -19.93 -6.92
N THR A 230 -12.27 -19.97 -7.52
CA THR A 230 -11.56 -21.23 -7.79
C THR A 230 -11.24 -21.96 -6.48
N MET A 231 -10.78 -21.27 -5.44
CA MET A 231 -10.55 -21.86 -4.11
C MET A 231 -11.84 -22.43 -3.50
N THR A 232 -12.96 -21.71 -3.66
CA THR A 232 -14.28 -22.15 -3.17
C THR A 232 -14.75 -23.44 -3.88
N GLY A 233 -14.38 -23.63 -5.15
CA GLY A 233 -14.64 -24.87 -5.90
C GLY A 233 -13.97 -26.12 -5.32
N ALA A 234 -12.82 -25.96 -4.65
CA ALA A 234 -12.14 -27.05 -3.95
C ALA A 234 -12.70 -27.30 -2.52
N PHE A 235 -13.40 -26.31 -1.96
CA PHE A 235 -13.73 -26.23 -0.55
C PHE A 235 -14.67 -27.35 -0.08
N TYR A 236 -15.88 -27.40 -0.63
CA TYR A 236 -16.88 -28.42 -0.25
C TYR A 236 -16.46 -29.84 -0.64
N PRO A 237 -15.94 -30.10 -1.86
CA PRO A 237 -15.48 -31.45 -2.22
C PRO A 237 -14.37 -31.98 -1.30
N ALA A 238 -13.45 -31.11 -0.85
CA ALA A 238 -12.38 -31.52 0.07
C ALA A 238 -12.87 -31.82 1.49
N ILE A 239 -13.92 -31.12 1.96
CA ILE A 239 -14.58 -31.40 3.24
C ILE A 239 -15.18 -32.80 3.19
N ASP A 240 -15.97 -33.07 2.15
CA ASP A 240 -16.66 -34.36 2.01
C ASP A 240 -15.70 -35.52 1.75
N ALA A 241 -14.59 -35.27 1.04
CA ALA A 241 -13.61 -36.29 0.69
C ALA A 241 -12.90 -36.91 1.90
N ILE A 242 -12.61 -36.15 2.95
CA ILE A 242 -11.86 -36.67 4.12
C ILE A 242 -12.62 -36.46 5.42
N ALA A 243 -12.99 -35.23 5.77
CA ALA A 243 -13.67 -34.95 7.03
C ALA A 243 -15.07 -35.61 7.06
N GLY A 244 -15.79 -35.59 5.94
CA GLY A 244 -17.05 -36.31 5.78
C GLY A 244 -16.90 -37.84 5.86
N GLU A 245 -15.83 -38.41 5.29
CA GLU A 245 -15.56 -39.86 5.41
C GLU A 245 -15.13 -40.28 6.81
N LYS A 246 -14.40 -39.42 7.54
CA LYS A 246 -14.09 -39.60 8.97
C LYS A 246 -15.35 -39.61 9.81
N GLU A 247 -16.25 -38.65 9.57
CA GLU A 247 -17.54 -38.56 10.27
C GLU A 247 -18.43 -39.79 10.01
N ARG A 248 -18.34 -40.36 8.80
CA ARG A 248 -19.05 -41.59 8.42
C ARG A 248 -18.36 -42.90 8.85
N GLY A 249 -17.14 -42.85 9.39
CA GLY A 249 -16.35 -44.04 9.74
C GLY A 249 -15.94 -44.90 8.54
N THR A 250 -15.83 -44.30 7.35
CA THR A 250 -15.47 -45.01 6.11
C THR A 250 -14.00 -44.88 5.74
N ILE A 251 -13.27 -43.93 6.36
CA ILE A 251 -11.85 -43.69 6.08
C ILE A 251 -10.98 -44.86 6.56
N GLU A 252 -11.36 -45.51 7.66
CA GLU A 252 -10.70 -46.67 8.26
C GLU A 252 -10.75 -47.86 7.32
N THR A 253 -11.90 -48.05 6.67
CA THR A 253 -12.09 -49.09 5.65
C THR A 253 -11.19 -48.85 4.45
N LEU A 254 -11.03 -47.60 4.03
CA LEU A 254 -10.17 -47.23 2.91
C LEU A 254 -8.67 -47.43 3.21
N LEU A 255 -8.25 -47.23 4.46
CA LEU A 255 -6.86 -47.44 4.90
C LEU A 255 -6.50 -48.92 5.05
N MET A 256 -7.48 -49.80 5.20
CA MET A 256 -7.30 -51.26 5.15
C MET A 256 -7.21 -51.80 3.71
N ALA A 257 -7.54 -50.99 2.70
CA ALA A 257 -7.40 -51.40 1.30
C ALA A 257 -5.92 -51.61 0.94
N PRO A 258 -5.58 -52.53 0.02
CA PRO A 258 -4.20 -52.85 -0.34
C PRO A 258 -3.57 -51.77 -1.23
N CYS A 259 -3.51 -50.53 -0.75
CA CYS A 259 -2.94 -49.37 -1.42
C CYS A 259 -2.23 -48.45 -0.43
N SER A 260 -1.21 -47.72 -0.90
CA SER A 260 -0.46 -46.81 -0.04
C SER A 260 -1.28 -45.57 0.35
N SER A 261 -1.03 -44.97 1.51
CA SER A 261 -1.65 -43.70 1.92
C SER A 261 -1.42 -42.58 0.89
N GLY A 262 -0.27 -42.58 0.21
CA GLY A 262 0.01 -41.67 -0.90
C GLY A 262 -0.92 -41.89 -2.11
N SER A 263 -1.28 -43.13 -2.43
CA SER A 263 -2.24 -43.46 -3.49
C SER A 263 -3.65 -43.02 -3.14
N ILE A 264 -4.05 -43.15 -1.87
CA ILE A 264 -5.35 -42.67 -1.37
C ILE A 264 -5.44 -41.15 -1.50
N VAL A 265 -4.46 -40.43 -0.95
CA VAL A 265 -4.42 -38.97 -0.97
C VAL A 265 -4.38 -38.44 -2.40
N PHE A 266 -3.57 -39.04 -3.28
CA PHE A 266 -3.50 -38.63 -4.68
C PHE A 266 -4.83 -38.88 -5.43
N GLY A 267 -5.53 -39.98 -5.14
CA GLY A 267 -6.87 -40.24 -5.70
C GLY A 267 -7.91 -39.23 -5.25
N LYS A 268 -7.94 -38.91 -3.95
CA LYS A 268 -8.83 -37.87 -3.40
C LYS A 268 -8.53 -36.49 -3.96
N PHE A 269 -7.25 -36.14 -4.07
CA PHE A 269 -6.80 -34.92 -4.72
C PHE A 269 -7.30 -34.84 -6.17
N LEU A 270 -7.18 -35.91 -6.96
CA LEU A 270 -7.61 -35.90 -8.36
C LEU A 270 -9.11 -35.65 -8.51
N ALA A 271 -9.95 -36.20 -7.61
CA ALA A 271 -11.39 -35.94 -7.60
C ALA A 271 -11.70 -34.48 -7.26
N VAL A 272 -11.13 -33.95 -6.16
CA VAL A 272 -11.32 -32.55 -5.75
C VAL A 272 -10.81 -31.58 -6.82
N TYR A 273 -9.65 -31.87 -7.39
CA TYR A 273 -9.02 -31.08 -8.44
C TYR A 273 -9.87 -31.06 -9.71
N ALA A 274 -10.48 -32.18 -10.11
CA ALA A 274 -11.40 -32.23 -11.25
C ALA A 274 -12.63 -31.32 -11.04
N VAL A 275 -13.23 -31.33 -9.85
CA VAL A 275 -14.35 -30.41 -9.52
C VAL A 275 -13.89 -28.94 -9.51
N THR A 276 -12.68 -28.69 -9.01
CA THR A 276 -12.07 -27.36 -8.99
C THR A 276 -11.82 -26.83 -10.41
N LEU A 277 -11.33 -27.69 -11.32
CA LEU A 277 -11.16 -27.36 -12.73
C LEU A 277 -12.50 -27.11 -13.44
N ALA A 278 -13.53 -27.89 -13.13
CA ALA A 278 -14.88 -27.63 -13.65
C ALA A 278 -15.42 -26.27 -13.17
N THR A 279 -15.17 -25.93 -11.91
CA THR A 279 -15.50 -24.62 -11.32
C THR A 279 -14.75 -23.49 -12.03
N LEU A 280 -13.44 -23.65 -12.23
CA LEU A 280 -12.62 -22.68 -12.99
C LEU A 280 -13.15 -22.49 -14.41
N ALA A 281 -13.47 -23.57 -15.12
CA ALA A 281 -14.02 -23.51 -16.47
C ALA A 281 -15.38 -22.78 -16.51
N ALA A 282 -16.27 -23.07 -15.56
CA ALA A 282 -17.56 -22.38 -15.43
C ALA A 282 -17.40 -20.88 -15.15
N ASN A 283 -16.45 -20.52 -14.29
CA ASN A 283 -16.12 -19.12 -13.99
C ASN A 283 -15.53 -18.39 -15.20
N CYS A 284 -14.57 -19.00 -15.90
CA CYS A 284 -14.01 -18.44 -17.14
C CYS A 284 -15.10 -18.25 -18.21
N LEU A 285 -16.00 -19.21 -18.37
CA LEU A 285 -17.14 -19.10 -19.28
C LEU A 285 -18.09 -17.96 -18.86
N SER A 286 -18.38 -17.83 -17.56
CA SER A 286 -19.20 -16.75 -17.04
C SER A 286 -18.57 -15.37 -17.30
N ILE A 287 -17.26 -15.22 -17.04
CA ILE A 287 -16.52 -13.99 -17.34
C ILE A 287 -16.56 -13.70 -18.84
N ALA A 288 -16.35 -14.70 -19.70
CA ALA A 288 -16.40 -14.52 -21.15
C ALA A 288 -17.78 -14.03 -21.61
N LEU A 289 -18.86 -14.69 -21.19
CA LEU A 289 -20.24 -14.30 -21.50
C LEU A 289 -20.56 -12.90 -20.97
N THR A 290 -20.21 -12.62 -19.71
CA THR A 290 -20.44 -11.33 -19.06
C THR A 290 -19.68 -10.21 -19.77
N SER A 291 -18.45 -10.49 -20.24
CA SER A 291 -17.65 -9.54 -21.01
C SER A 291 -18.29 -9.23 -22.37
N THR A 292 -18.86 -10.23 -23.07
CA THR A 292 -19.59 -9.97 -24.33
C THR A 292 -20.82 -9.10 -24.15
N VAL A 293 -21.51 -9.22 -23.00
CA VAL A 293 -22.64 -8.37 -22.65
C VAL A 293 -22.16 -6.98 -22.25
N GLY A 294 -21.12 -6.88 -21.42
CA GLY A 294 -20.50 -5.63 -20.98
C GLY A 294 -19.97 -4.79 -22.16
N LEU A 295 -19.41 -5.44 -23.18
CA LEU A 295 -18.96 -4.79 -24.41
C LEU A 295 -20.06 -4.04 -25.16
N ARG A 296 -21.32 -4.47 -25.04
CA ARG A 296 -22.47 -3.78 -25.65
C ARG A 296 -22.81 -2.46 -24.96
N TYR A 297 -22.33 -2.25 -23.74
CA TYR A 297 -22.55 -1.04 -22.96
C TYR A 297 -21.37 -0.05 -23.05
N LEU A 298 -20.28 -0.40 -23.74
CA LEU A 298 -19.17 0.50 -23.98
C LEU A 298 -19.44 1.44 -25.16
N PRO A 299 -18.96 2.71 -25.13
CA PRO A 299 -19.10 3.64 -26.25
C PRO A 299 -18.48 3.10 -27.55
N ALA A 300 -19.07 3.46 -28.69
CA ALA A 300 -18.55 3.09 -30.00
C ALA A 300 -17.10 3.57 -30.16
N GLY A 301 -16.17 2.64 -30.47
CA GLY A 301 -14.73 2.89 -30.58
C GLY A 301 -13.88 2.45 -29.38
N ALA A 302 -14.48 2.12 -28.23
CA ALA A 302 -13.76 1.49 -27.11
C ALA A 302 -13.37 0.03 -27.41
N ALA A 303 -14.18 -0.66 -28.23
CA ALA A 303 -13.98 -2.06 -28.59
C ALA A 303 -12.71 -2.32 -29.41
N SER A 304 -12.24 -1.35 -30.21
CA SER A 304 -11.03 -1.49 -31.03
C SER A 304 -9.73 -1.29 -30.26
N ARG A 305 -9.80 -0.87 -28.98
CA ARG A 305 -8.65 -0.69 -28.09
C ARG A 305 -8.44 -1.87 -27.12
N LEU A 306 -9.30 -2.89 -27.17
CA LEU A 306 -9.12 -4.07 -26.34
C LEU A 306 -7.98 -4.91 -26.93
N PRO A 307 -6.96 -5.27 -26.13
CA PRO A 307 -5.84 -6.09 -26.60
C PRO A 307 -6.33 -7.45 -27.12
N SER A 308 -5.41 -8.26 -27.67
CA SER A 308 -5.68 -9.65 -28.09
C SER A 308 -6.09 -10.52 -26.90
N LEU A 309 -7.36 -10.42 -26.50
CA LEU A 309 -8.00 -11.12 -25.38
C LEU A 309 -7.73 -12.63 -25.40
N GLY A 310 -7.48 -13.21 -26.58
CA GLY A 310 -7.17 -14.63 -26.75
C GLY A 310 -5.87 -15.08 -26.06
N VAL A 311 -4.77 -14.34 -26.18
CA VAL A 311 -3.49 -14.76 -25.57
C VAL A 311 -3.52 -14.55 -24.06
N GLY A 312 -4.02 -13.39 -23.60
CA GLY A 312 -4.19 -13.11 -22.17
C GLY A 312 -5.12 -14.12 -21.48
N ALA A 313 -6.23 -14.49 -22.13
CA ALA A 313 -7.13 -15.52 -21.61
C ALA A 313 -6.47 -16.91 -21.57
N ALA A 314 -5.69 -17.29 -22.59
CA ALA A 314 -4.98 -18.56 -22.61
C ALA A 314 -3.95 -18.65 -21.47
N VAL A 315 -3.14 -17.60 -21.28
CA VAL A 315 -2.19 -17.50 -20.16
C VAL A 315 -2.91 -17.59 -18.82
N THR A 316 -4.04 -16.88 -18.68
CA THR A 316 -4.86 -16.92 -17.46
C THR A 316 -5.36 -18.33 -17.16
N ILE A 317 -5.93 -19.03 -18.15
CA ILE A 317 -6.43 -20.40 -17.97
C ILE A 317 -5.30 -21.33 -17.51
N VAL A 318 -4.14 -21.29 -18.19
CA VAL A 318 -3.00 -22.16 -17.84
C VAL A 318 -2.45 -21.84 -16.45
N ALA A 319 -2.29 -20.56 -16.09
CA ALA A 319 -1.84 -20.17 -14.76
C ALA A 319 -2.81 -20.62 -13.66
N PHE A 320 -4.13 -20.48 -13.90
CA PHE A 320 -5.15 -20.86 -12.93
C PHE A 320 -5.36 -22.37 -12.79
N VAL A 321 -4.95 -23.18 -13.77
CA VAL A 321 -4.84 -24.64 -13.61
C VAL A 321 -3.84 -24.98 -12.50
N GLY A 322 -2.70 -24.29 -12.45
CA GLY A 322 -1.73 -24.41 -11.35
C GLY A 322 -2.30 -23.96 -10.00
N LEU A 323 -3.01 -22.82 -9.98
CA LEU A 323 -3.69 -22.31 -8.78
C LEU A 323 -4.76 -23.28 -8.27
N ALA A 324 -5.55 -23.88 -9.17
CA ALA A 324 -6.55 -24.89 -8.82
C ALA A 324 -5.94 -26.13 -8.17
N ALA A 325 -4.73 -26.54 -8.59
CA ALA A 325 -4.01 -27.66 -7.97
C ALA A 325 -3.58 -27.31 -6.53
N ILE A 326 -3.02 -26.11 -6.33
CA ILE A 326 -2.66 -25.62 -5.00
C ILE A 326 -3.91 -25.54 -4.10
N ALA A 327 -5.02 -25.00 -4.62
CA ALA A 327 -6.29 -24.89 -3.90
C ALA A 327 -6.81 -26.26 -3.45
N ALA A 328 -6.89 -27.22 -4.36
CA ALA A 328 -7.33 -28.58 -4.05
C ALA A 328 -6.43 -29.27 -3.00
N ALA A 329 -5.11 -29.17 -3.15
CA ALA A 329 -4.17 -29.77 -2.20
C ALA A 329 -4.20 -29.09 -0.82
N THR A 330 -4.36 -27.76 -0.78
CA THR A 330 -4.46 -26.99 0.47
C THR A 330 -5.73 -27.35 1.22
N CYS A 331 -6.89 -27.37 0.53
CA CYS A 331 -8.15 -27.75 1.15
C CYS A 331 -8.08 -29.18 1.70
N LEU A 332 -7.53 -30.12 0.93
CA LEU A 332 -7.37 -31.51 1.36
C LEU A 332 -6.44 -31.66 2.58
N ALA A 333 -5.33 -30.92 2.61
CA ALA A 333 -4.40 -30.93 3.73
C ALA A 333 -5.05 -30.43 5.03
N VAL A 334 -5.81 -29.34 4.96
CA VAL A 334 -6.50 -28.74 6.11
C VAL A 334 -7.66 -29.62 6.58
N THR A 335 -8.45 -30.18 5.67
CA THR A 335 -9.59 -31.05 6.04
C THR A 335 -9.14 -32.36 6.66
N THR A 336 -7.95 -32.87 6.29
CA THR A 336 -7.37 -34.07 6.90
C THR A 336 -7.13 -33.92 8.40
N ALA A 337 -6.80 -32.71 8.86
CA ALA A 337 -6.58 -32.41 10.27
C ALA A 337 -7.88 -32.21 11.08
N SER A 338 -9.03 -32.08 10.40
CA SER A 338 -10.33 -31.79 11.02
C SER A 338 -11.05 -33.07 11.46
N ARG A 339 -11.90 -32.97 12.49
CA ARG A 339 -12.68 -34.10 13.03
C ARG A 339 -14.05 -34.26 12.36
N SER A 340 -14.66 -33.15 11.94
CA SER A 340 -16.01 -33.11 11.35
C SER A 340 -16.07 -32.17 10.15
N GLY A 341 -17.13 -32.29 9.34
CA GLY A 341 -17.35 -31.36 8.24
C GLY A 341 -17.47 -29.90 8.70
N LYS A 342 -18.09 -29.66 9.86
CA LYS A 342 -18.26 -28.30 10.43
C LYS A 342 -16.95 -27.69 10.92
N GLU A 343 -16.09 -28.49 11.55
CA GLU A 343 -14.73 -28.05 11.93
C GLU A 343 -13.87 -27.76 10.70
N ALA A 344 -13.96 -28.61 9.67
CA ALA A 344 -13.27 -28.39 8.40
C ALA A 344 -13.71 -27.08 7.73
N GLN A 345 -15.01 -26.77 7.74
CA GLN A 345 -15.54 -25.51 7.23
C GLN A 345 -14.96 -24.30 7.98
N ASN A 346 -15.00 -24.33 9.31
CA ASN A 346 -14.49 -23.21 10.13
C ASN A 346 -12.98 -23.01 9.99
N THR A 347 -12.21 -24.10 9.85
CA THR A 347 -10.75 -24.03 9.70
C THR A 347 -10.31 -23.59 8.30
N LEU A 348 -11.10 -23.86 7.27
CA LEU A 348 -10.81 -23.42 5.91
C LEU A 348 -11.19 -21.94 5.66
N THR A 349 -12.08 -21.32 6.43
CA THR A 349 -12.46 -19.90 6.24
C THR A 349 -11.25 -18.94 6.34
N PRO A 350 -10.40 -19.00 7.38
CA PRO A 350 -9.18 -18.20 7.43
C PRO A 350 -8.21 -18.48 6.27
N VAL A 351 -8.21 -19.71 5.75
CA VAL A 351 -7.37 -20.10 4.60
C VAL A 351 -7.85 -19.41 3.32
N ILE A 352 -9.16 -19.31 3.10
CA ILE A 352 -9.71 -18.51 1.99
C ILE A 352 -9.32 -17.05 2.11
N LEU A 353 -9.38 -16.46 3.32
CA LEU A 353 -8.98 -15.07 3.54
C LEU A 353 -7.48 -14.86 3.25
N LEU A 354 -6.64 -15.80 3.66
CA LEU A 354 -5.21 -15.77 3.34
C LEU A 354 -4.98 -15.83 1.82
N VAL A 355 -5.68 -16.72 1.12
CA VAL A 355 -5.62 -16.81 -0.35
C VAL A 355 -6.07 -15.50 -1.00
N ALA A 356 -7.16 -14.90 -0.53
CA ALA A 356 -7.65 -13.61 -1.01
C ALA A 356 -6.61 -12.50 -0.81
N ALA A 357 -5.94 -12.47 0.35
CA ALA A 357 -4.87 -11.51 0.63
C ALA A 357 -3.64 -11.70 -0.27
N LEU A 358 -3.19 -12.95 -0.47
CA LEU A 358 -2.08 -13.27 -1.37
C LEU A 358 -2.41 -12.92 -2.82
N ALA A 359 -3.60 -13.27 -3.30
CA ALA A 359 -4.08 -12.86 -4.62
C ALA A 359 -4.17 -11.32 -4.72
N GLY A 360 -4.67 -10.66 -3.68
CA GLY A 360 -4.84 -9.21 -3.58
C GLY A 360 -3.54 -8.42 -3.69
N MET A 361 -2.37 -9.00 -3.40
CA MET A 361 -1.07 -8.35 -3.67
C MET A 361 -0.89 -7.98 -5.14
N ALA A 362 -1.58 -8.65 -6.06
CA ALA A 362 -1.60 -8.29 -7.48
C ALA A 362 -2.32 -6.97 -7.78
N LEU A 363 -2.98 -6.35 -6.80
CA LEU A 363 -3.61 -5.02 -6.94
C LEU A 363 -2.65 -3.87 -6.61
N VAL A 364 -1.49 -4.17 -6.01
CA VAL A 364 -0.52 -3.15 -5.64
C VAL A 364 0.09 -2.54 -6.92
N PRO A 365 -0.01 -1.20 -7.10
CA PRO A 365 0.58 -0.52 -8.25
C PRO A 365 2.11 -0.73 -8.31
N GLY A 366 2.65 -0.90 -9.51
CA GLY A 366 4.10 -1.02 -9.74
C GLY A 366 4.70 -2.42 -9.57
N LEU A 367 4.01 -3.36 -8.91
CA LEU A 367 4.44 -4.76 -8.89
C LEU A 367 4.09 -5.42 -10.23
N ARG A 368 5.04 -6.11 -10.85
CA ARG A 368 4.81 -6.91 -12.07
C ARG A 368 5.18 -8.38 -11.87
N GLY A 369 4.60 -9.25 -12.69
CA GLY A 369 4.77 -10.70 -12.64
C GLY A 369 6.11 -11.22 -13.15
N ASP A 370 7.07 -10.34 -13.46
CA ASP A 370 8.40 -10.68 -13.96
C ASP A 370 9.33 -11.21 -12.86
N GLY A 371 10.11 -12.24 -13.19
CA GLY A 371 11.14 -12.78 -12.30
C GLY A 371 10.60 -13.60 -11.12
N ALA A 372 11.07 -13.30 -9.91
CA ALA A 372 10.84 -14.14 -8.72
C ALA A 372 9.39 -14.08 -8.19
N LEU A 373 8.64 -13.01 -8.46
CA LEU A 373 7.25 -12.87 -8.03
C LEU A 373 6.32 -13.88 -8.72
N ALA A 374 6.68 -14.32 -9.93
CA ALA A 374 5.97 -15.40 -10.63
C ALA A 374 5.96 -16.73 -9.85
N LEU A 375 6.95 -16.96 -8.98
CA LEU A 375 7.04 -18.15 -8.14
C LEU A 375 6.15 -18.08 -6.89
N VAL A 376 5.60 -16.92 -6.54
CA VAL A 376 4.77 -16.77 -5.34
C VAL A 376 3.38 -17.36 -5.62
N PRO A 377 2.93 -18.40 -4.89
CA PRO A 377 1.61 -19.00 -5.08
C PRO A 377 0.48 -17.99 -4.85
N PHE A 378 -0.60 -18.11 -5.64
CA PHE A 378 -1.72 -17.17 -5.75
C PHE A 378 -1.33 -15.82 -6.36
N THR A 379 -0.37 -15.11 -5.78
CA THR A 379 0.09 -13.80 -6.25
C THR A 379 0.62 -13.87 -7.69
N GLY A 380 1.57 -14.77 -7.97
CA GLY A 380 2.22 -14.89 -9.26
C GLY A 380 1.26 -15.25 -10.39
N GLN A 381 0.29 -16.15 -10.15
CA GLN A 381 -0.72 -16.52 -11.15
C GLN A 381 -1.65 -15.34 -11.49
N VAL A 382 -2.07 -14.58 -10.47
CA VAL A 382 -2.95 -13.41 -10.66
C VAL A 382 -2.20 -12.27 -11.35
N MET A 383 -0.97 -11.97 -10.95
CA MET A 383 -0.14 -10.93 -11.58
C MET A 383 0.18 -11.24 -13.04
N LEU A 384 0.63 -12.46 -13.34
CA LEU A 384 0.89 -12.91 -14.71
C LEU A 384 -0.35 -12.75 -15.59
N SER A 385 -1.52 -13.15 -15.07
CA SER A 385 -2.80 -13.06 -15.79
C SER A 385 -3.21 -11.61 -16.02
N ARG A 386 -3.01 -10.73 -15.02
CA ARG A 386 -3.31 -9.29 -15.10
C ARG A 386 -2.43 -8.62 -16.16
N ASP A 387 -1.12 -8.89 -16.12
CA ASP A 387 -0.14 -8.31 -17.01
C ASP A 387 -0.41 -8.75 -18.46
N ALA A 388 -0.70 -10.05 -18.67
CA ALA A 388 -1.08 -10.60 -19.97
C ALA A 388 -2.40 -10.04 -20.53
N LEU A 389 -3.38 -9.72 -19.67
CA LEU A 389 -4.65 -9.10 -20.07
C LEU A 389 -4.53 -7.59 -20.33
N SER A 390 -3.58 -6.92 -19.67
CA SER A 390 -3.37 -5.47 -19.82
C SER A 390 -2.53 -5.07 -21.04
N GLY A 391 -1.90 -6.03 -21.73
CA GLY A 391 -1.18 -5.78 -22.98
C GLY A 391 0.18 -5.10 -22.82
N ALA A 392 0.82 -5.19 -21.64
CA ALA A 392 2.12 -4.57 -21.33
C ALA A 392 3.34 -5.23 -22.04
N GLY A 393 3.15 -5.79 -23.24
CA GLY A 393 4.19 -6.48 -24.01
C GLY A 393 4.80 -5.58 -25.09
N SER A 394 6.13 -5.47 -25.08
CA SER A 394 6.95 -4.79 -26.09
C SER A 394 6.56 -5.16 -27.53
N SER A 395 6.70 -4.21 -28.46
CA SER A 395 6.44 -4.32 -29.90
C SER A 395 7.29 -5.36 -30.65
N ASP A 396 8.17 -6.08 -29.97
CA ASP A 396 9.03 -7.11 -30.54
C ASP A 396 8.55 -8.53 -30.17
N ALA A 397 8.15 -9.30 -31.18
CA ALA A 397 7.42 -10.56 -31.00
C ALA A 397 8.25 -11.67 -30.33
N ALA A 398 9.56 -11.70 -30.54
CA ALA A 398 10.45 -12.70 -29.93
C ALA A 398 10.71 -12.41 -28.44
N VAL A 399 10.88 -11.14 -28.09
CA VAL A 399 11.07 -10.66 -26.71
C VAL A 399 9.76 -10.86 -25.92
N GLY A 400 8.61 -10.55 -26.51
CA GLY A 400 7.29 -10.78 -25.89
C GLY A 400 7.00 -12.24 -25.53
N ILE A 401 7.44 -13.21 -26.33
CA ILE A 401 7.26 -14.64 -26.04
C ILE A 401 8.06 -15.05 -24.79
N ILE A 402 9.31 -14.61 -24.65
CA ILE A 402 10.16 -14.95 -23.51
C ILE A 402 9.62 -14.30 -22.22
N HIS A 403 9.18 -13.05 -22.28
CA HIS A 403 8.60 -12.34 -21.14
C HIS A 403 7.25 -12.92 -20.68
N THR A 404 6.57 -13.70 -21.51
CA THR A 404 5.29 -14.32 -21.14
C THR A 404 5.45 -15.79 -20.73
N LEU A 405 6.27 -16.57 -21.47
CA LEU A 405 6.41 -18.01 -21.25
C LEU A 405 7.26 -18.35 -20.02
N LEU A 406 8.37 -17.64 -19.80
CA LEU A 406 9.26 -17.97 -18.68
C LEU A 406 8.55 -17.77 -17.31
N PRO A 407 7.89 -16.63 -17.04
CA PRO A 407 7.14 -16.46 -15.80
C PRO A 407 5.98 -17.46 -15.66
N LEU A 408 5.31 -17.83 -16.75
CA LEU A 408 4.28 -18.88 -16.73
C LEU A 408 4.85 -20.24 -16.31
N VAL A 409 5.99 -20.65 -16.87
CA VAL A 409 6.67 -21.91 -16.51
C VAL A 409 7.11 -21.90 -15.05
N LEU A 410 7.69 -20.79 -14.57
CA LEU A 410 8.07 -20.64 -13.16
C LEU A 410 6.86 -20.77 -12.24
N SER A 411 5.75 -20.12 -12.58
CA SER A 411 4.49 -20.18 -11.84
C SER A 411 3.90 -21.59 -11.77
N LEU A 412 3.92 -22.33 -12.89
CA LEU A 412 3.50 -23.74 -12.94
C LEU A 412 4.42 -24.65 -12.13
N PHE A 413 5.74 -24.43 -12.20
CA PHE A 413 6.71 -25.17 -11.42
C PHE A 413 6.50 -24.96 -9.91
N SER A 414 6.31 -23.71 -9.48
CA SER A 414 5.98 -23.39 -8.09
C SER A 414 4.69 -24.07 -7.64
N SER A 415 3.65 -24.01 -8.48
CA SER A 415 2.37 -24.66 -8.21
C SER A 415 2.51 -26.17 -8.04
N ALA A 416 3.26 -26.83 -8.93
CA ALA A 416 3.52 -28.26 -8.86
C ALA A 416 4.35 -28.63 -7.62
N ALA A 417 5.39 -27.85 -7.30
CA ALA A 417 6.24 -28.08 -6.13
C ALA A 417 5.46 -27.96 -4.82
N LEU A 418 4.64 -26.91 -4.67
CA LEU A 418 3.82 -26.72 -3.49
C LEU A 418 2.72 -27.78 -3.37
N THR A 419 2.05 -28.11 -4.49
CA THR A 419 1.05 -29.19 -4.54
C THR A 419 1.67 -30.51 -4.09
N TRP A 420 2.85 -30.86 -4.61
CA TRP A 420 3.56 -32.08 -4.22
C TRP A 420 3.92 -32.09 -2.72
N LEU A 421 4.40 -30.97 -2.18
CA LEU A 421 4.73 -30.83 -0.77
C LEU A 421 3.49 -31.03 0.11
N LEU A 422 2.37 -30.40 -0.24
CA LEU A 422 1.10 -30.51 0.47
C LEU A 422 0.58 -31.94 0.44
N LEU A 423 0.52 -32.59 -0.72
CA LEU A 423 0.05 -33.97 -0.83
C LEU A 423 0.92 -34.96 -0.04
N LYS A 424 2.24 -34.74 -0.03
CA LYS A 424 3.16 -35.54 0.78
C LYS A 424 2.93 -35.33 2.27
N GLY A 425 2.69 -34.09 2.70
CA GLY A 425 2.30 -33.76 4.08
C GLY A 425 0.96 -34.41 4.46
N THR A 426 -0.05 -34.31 3.61
CA THR A 426 -1.37 -34.93 3.79
C THR A 426 -1.27 -36.45 3.93
N ALA A 427 -0.45 -37.11 3.11
CA ALA A 427 -0.22 -38.55 3.21
C ALA A 427 0.44 -38.96 4.54
N GLN A 428 1.27 -38.10 5.14
CA GLN A 428 1.84 -38.31 6.47
C GLN A 428 0.81 -38.04 7.58
N LEU A 429 -0.02 -37.01 7.45
CA LEU A 429 -1.10 -36.71 8.39
C LEU A 429 -2.14 -37.83 8.46
N LEU A 430 -2.44 -38.46 7.32
CA LEU A 430 -3.39 -39.57 7.25
C LEU A 430 -2.86 -40.85 7.95
N THR A 431 -1.54 -40.96 8.11
CA THR A 431 -0.90 -42.07 8.86
C THR A 431 -0.68 -41.75 10.34
N ASP A 432 -1.01 -40.54 10.79
CA ASP A 432 -0.88 -40.15 12.19
C ASP A 432 -2.11 -40.62 12.97
N GLU A 433 -1.93 -41.63 13.83
CA GLU A 433 -2.99 -42.22 14.63
C GLU A 433 -3.70 -41.20 15.54
N GLU A 434 -3.00 -40.17 16.04
CA GLU A 434 -3.62 -39.12 16.86
C GLU A 434 -4.53 -38.18 16.05
N ILE A 435 -4.34 -38.10 14.74
CA ILE A 435 -5.14 -37.27 13.84
C ILE A 435 -6.26 -38.12 13.23
N LEU A 436 -6.00 -39.40 12.99
CA LEU A 436 -6.93 -40.35 12.40
C LEU A 436 -7.96 -40.88 13.41
N PHE A 437 -7.55 -41.25 14.63
CA PHE A 437 -8.38 -41.93 15.64
C PHE A 437 -8.89 -41.02 16.77
N ARG A 438 -9.07 -39.71 16.51
CA ARG A 438 -9.82 -38.84 17.44
C ARG A 438 -11.30 -39.19 17.41
N GLY A 439 -11.72 -40.14 18.25
CA GLY A 439 -13.12 -40.48 18.44
C GLY A 439 -13.95 -39.32 19.04
N PRO A 440 -15.29 -39.37 18.96
CA PRO A 440 -16.19 -38.40 19.59
C PRO A 440 -15.97 -38.26 21.11
N ASP A 441 -15.51 -39.33 21.76
CA ASP A 441 -15.30 -39.43 23.21
C ASP A 441 -13.96 -38.83 23.69
N ALA A 442 -13.09 -38.36 22.78
CA ALA A 442 -11.93 -37.53 23.13
C ALA A 442 -12.34 -36.06 23.34
N ALA A 443 -13.50 -35.83 23.96
CA ALA A 443 -14.07 -34.54 24.32
C ALA A 443 -13.34 -33.91 25.52
N SER A 444 -12.01 -33.91 25.48
CA SER A 444 -11.27 -32.85 26.14
C SER A 444 -11.30 -31.69 25.14
N GLY A 445 -12.04 -30.61 25.46
CA GLY A 445 -12.40 -29.52 24.54
C GLY A 445 -11.21 -28.86 23.81
N VAL A 446 -11.47 -27.89 22.94
CA VAL A 446 -10.43 -27.15 22.18
C VAL A 446 -9.32 -26.56 23.10
N LEU A 447 -9.63 -26.36 24.38
CA LEU A 447 -8.73 -25.90 25.44
C LEU A 447 -8.03 -27.01 26.23
N ALA A 448 -8.33 -28.27 25.96
CA ALA A 448 -7.68 -29.37 26.64
C ALA A 448 -6.22 -29.50 26.19
N ARG A 449 -5.34 -29.59 27.18
CA ARG A 449 -3.91 -29.69 26.96
C ARG A 449 -3.58 -31.09 26.40
N PRO A 450 -2.81 -31.18 25.30
CA PRO A 450 -2.40 -32.49 24.76
C PRO A 450 -1.43 -33.22 25.68
N ALA A 451 -1.20 -34.52 25.40
CA ALA A 451 -0.28 -35.35 26.16
C ALA A 451 1.16 -34.78 26.17
N PRO A 452 1.94 -34.99 27.25
CA PRO A 452 3.33 -34.54 27.32
C PRO A 452 4.23 -35.16 26.25
N ARG A 453 5.15 -34.37 25.69
CA ARG A 453 6.12 -34.82 24.68
C ARG A 453 7.52 -34.27 24.99
N MET A 454 8.55 -34.86 24.39
CA MET A 454 9.91 -34.34 24.50
C MET A 454 10.09 -33.03 23.71
N VAL A 455 9.62 -33.03 22.47
CA VAL A 455 9.63 -31.89 21.54
C VAL A 455 8.27 -31.75 20.84
N PRO A 456 7.92 -30.58 20.27
CA PRO A 456 6.67 -30.38 19.55
C PRO A 456 6.53 -31.30 18.33
N SER A 457 5.30 -31.56 17.89
CA SER A 457 5.07 -32.18 16.58
C SER A 457 5.39 -31.21 15.44
N VAL A 458 5.53 -31.72 14.20
CA VAL A 458 5.72 -30.88 13.00
C VAL A 458 4.58 -29.87 12.84
N PHE A 459 3.34 -30.28 13.11
CA PHE A 459 2.19 -29.38 13.07
C PHE A 459 2.30 -28.28 14.13
N GLN A 460 2.56 -28.67 15.39
CA GLN A 460 2.72 -27.72 16.50
C GLN A 460 3.91 -26.76 16.30
N ALA A 461 4.94 -27.20 15.56
CA ALA A 461 6.09 -26.37 15.20
C ALA A 461 5.69 -25.21 14.28
N VAL A 462 4.81 -25.45 13.30
CA VAL A 462 4.45 -24.47 12.26
C VAL A 462 3.32 -23.54 12.69
N VAL A 463 2.37 -24.00 13.51
CA VAL A 463 1.23 -23.20 14.02
C VAL A 463 1.61 -21.81 14.54
N PRO A 464 2.59 -21.62 15.43
CA PRO A 464 2.91 -20.29 15.94
C PRO A 464 3.48 -19.34 14.88
N VAL A 465 4.14 -19.87 13.83
CA VAL A 465 4.60 -19.05 12.70
C VAL A 465 3.41 -18.56 11.87
N VAL A 466 2.44 -19.43 11.58
CA VAL A 466 1.22 -19.07 10.85
C VAL A 466 0.39 -18.06 11.64
N ALA A 467 0.20 -18.30 12.94
CA ALA A 467 -0.49 -17.38 13.84
C ALA A 467 0.24 -16.03 13.94
N GLY A 468 1.57 -16.05 13.96
CA GLY A 468 2.41 -14.85 13.97
C GLY A 468 2.29 -14.02 12.70
N LEU A 469 2.31 -14.66 11.53
CA LEU A 469 2.07 -14.01 10.23
C LEU A 469 0.67 -13.40 10.13
N ALA A 470 -0.36 -14.11 10.60
CA ALA A 470 -1.71 -13.58 10.68
C ALA A 470 -1.77 -12.39 11.66
N GLY A 471 -1.11 -12.50 12.81
CA GLY A 471 -0.97 -11.42 13.79
C GLY A 471 -0.33 -10.17 13.19
N LEU A 472 0.76 -10.32 12.43
CA LEU A 472 1.43 -9.20 11.74
C LEU A 472 0.48 -8.43 10.83
N TRP A 473 -0.39 -9.12 10.08
CA TRP A 473 -1.36 -8.48 9.20
C TRP A 473 -2.31 -7.54 9.96
N TYR A 474 -2.88 -8.01 11.07
CA TYR A 474 -3.75 -7.18 11.89
C TYR A 474 -2.96 -6.06 12.58
N VAL A 475 -1.80 -6.38 13.13
CA VAL A 475 -0.96 -5.42 13.87
C VAL A 475 -0.51 -4.28 12.97
N GLN A 476 -0.16 -4.52 11.70
CA GLN A 476 0.19 -3.44 10.76
C GLN A 476 -0.92 -2.41 10.57
N ALA A 477 -2.20 -2.81 10.62
CA ALA A 477 -3.32 -1.89 10.46
C ALA A 477 -3.54 -0.97 11.67
N PHE A 478 -3.08 -1.37 12.86
CA PHE A 478 -3.40 -0.71 14.13
C PHE A 478 -2.18 -0.22 14.92
N THR A 479 -0.96 -0.55 14.49
CA THR A 479 0.25 -0.18 15.23
C THR A 479 0.56 1.30 15.03
N PRO A 480 0.90 2.03 16.11
CA PRO A 480 1.36 3.40 16.00
C PRO A 480 2.53 3.53 15.02
N THR A 481 2.58 4.63 14.26
CA THR A 481 3.70 4.91 13.36
C THR A 481 5.03 5.11 14.11
N ASN A 482 4.98 5.31 15.43
CA ASN A 482 6.13 5.41 16.31
C ASN A 482 6.79 4.02 16.54
N LEU A 483 8.04 3.88 16.07
CA LEU A 483 8.83 2.65 16.22
C LEU A 483 9.13 2.24 17.67
N LEU A 484 9.17 3.19 18.62
CA LEU A 484 9.44 2.90 20.04
C LEU A 484 8.42 1.92 20.63
N LEU A 485 7.13 2.12 20.29
CA LEU A 485 6.05 1.22 20.67
C LEU A 485 5.76 0.18 19.58
N GLY A 486 5.98 0.52 18.32
CA GLY A 486 5.71 -0.37 17.20
C GLY A 486 6.54 -1.65 17.25
N ILE A 487 7.85 -1.56 17.48
CA ILE A 487 8.73 -2.74 17.48
C ILE A 487 8.33 -3.73 18.60
N PRO A 488 8.16 -3.32 19.88
CA PRO A 488 7.71 -4.23 20.93
C PRO A 488 6.33 -4.84 20.66
N VAL A 489 5.39 -4.08 20.10
CA VAL A 489 4.04 -4.58 19.77
C VAL A 489 4.11 -5.63 18.66
N HIS A 490 4.88 -5.35 17.59
CA HIS A 490 5.11 -6.32 16.52
C HIS A 490 5.76 -7.60 17.04
N GLN A 491 6.86 -7.50 17.81
CA GLN A 491 7.53 -8.68 18.38
C GLN A 491 6.63 -9.43 19.38
N GLY A 492 5.87 -8.68 20.19
CA GLY A 492 4.93 -9.22 21.17
C GLY A 492 3.85 -10.07 20.53
N ILE A 493 3.15 -9.53 19.52
CA ILE A 493 1.99 -10.19 18.90
C ILE A 493 2.41 -11.21 17.84
N ALA A 494 3.44 -10.93 17.04
CA ALA A 494 3.85 -11.78 15.94
C ALA A 494 4.71 -12.98 16.38
N VAL A 495 5.49 -12.83 17.45
CA VAL A 495 6.52 -13.81 17.81
C VAL A 495 6.28 -14.36 19.21
N VAL A 496 6.24 -13.48 20.21
CA VAL A 496 6.22 -13.88 21.62
C VAL A 496 4.88 -14.52 22.01
N LEU A 497 3.75 -13.90 21.67
CA LEU A 497 2.43 -14.36 22.07
C LEU A 497 2.09 -15.74 21.47
N PRO A 498 2.29 -16.03 20.16
CA PRO A 498 2.07 -17.36 19.61
C PRO A 498 2.97 -18.42 20.25
N LEU A 499 4.24 -18.10 20.51
CA LEU A 499 5.17 -19.00 21.18
C LEU A 499 4.74 -19.31 22.61
N LEU A 500 4.40 -18.28 23.40
CA LEU A 500 3.93 -18.44 24.78
C LEU A 500 2.62 -19.22 24.85
N ALA A 501 1.68 -18.96 23.93
CA ALA A 501 0.44 -19.72 23.84
C ALA A 501 0.72 -21.21 23.61
N MET A 502 1.65 -21.55 22.71
CA MET A 502 2.05 -22.93 22.46
C MET A 502 2.78 -23.56 23.65
N LEU A 503 3.68 -22.84 24.31
CA LEU A 503 4.37 -23.31 25.51
C LEU A 503 3.41 -23.53 26.69
N CYS A 504 2.36 -22.72 26.81
CA CYS A 504 1.31 -22.87 27.83
C CYS A 504 0.35 -24.02 27.50
N TRP A 505 0.13 -24.31 26.22
CA TRP A 505 -0.81 -25.32 25.76
C TRP A 505 -0.20 -26.72 25.69
N GLN A 506 1.01 -26.86 25.13
CA GLN A 506 1.70 -28.15 24.95
C GLN A 506 2.80 -28.35 25.99
N ARG A 507 2.77 -29.49 26.71
CA ARG A 507 3.85 -29.87 27.63
C ARG A 507 5.03 -30.44 26.85
N VAL A 508 6.11 -29.67 26.75
CA VAL A 508 7.40 -30.09 26.17
C VAL A 508 8.54 -29.99 27.17
N ALA A 509 9.65 -30.70 26.92
CA ALA A 509 10.89 -30.48 27.65
C ALA A 509 11.50 -29.13 27.24
N ILE A 510 11.10 -28.04 27.91
CA ILE A 510 11.43 -26.65 27.55
C ILE A 510 12.94 -26.44 27.34
N ARG A 511 13.77 -26.94 28.25
CA ARG A 511 15.24 -26.78 28.15
C ARG A 511 15.82 -27.41 26.88
N GLN A 512 15.34 -28.60 26.51
CA GLN A 512 15.79 -29.31 25.31
C GLN A 512 15.22 -28.68 24.05
N THR A 513 13.91 -28.39 24.05
CA THR A 513 13.18 -27.78 22.93
C THR A 513 13.78 -26.41 22.59
N LEU A 514 13.86 -25.49 23.56
CA LEU A 514 14.39 -24.15 23.31
C LEU A 514 15.93 -24.11 23.24
N GLY A 515 16.63 -25.21 23.53
CA GLY A 515 18.09 -25.24 23.47
C GLY A 515 18.77 -24.39 24.52
N LEU A 516 18.19 -24.30 25.72
CA LEU A 516 18.69 -23.48 26.83
C LEU A 516 19.89 -24.13 27.56
N ALA A 517 20.67 -24.95 26.86
CA ALA A 517 21.86 -25.59 27.42
C ALA A 517 23.03 -24.59 27.41
N LEU A 518 23.65 -24.39 28.58
CA LEU A 518 24.96 -23.74 28.67
C LEU A 518 26.04 -24.82 28.55
N PRO A 519 27.05 -24.66 27.67
CA PRO A 519 28.18 -25.58 27.62
C PRO A 519 28.89 -25.64 28.99
N ALA A 520 29.24 -26.83 29.45
CA ALA A 520 29.85 -27.06 30.76
C ALA A 520 31.25 -26.39 30.93
N GLN A 521 31.86 -25.90 29.86
CA GLN A 521 33.15 -25.21 29.86
C GLN A 521 32.96 -23.79 29.34
N TRP A 522 33.07 -22.80 30.23
CA TRP A 522 32.93 -21.36 29.92
C TRP A 522 33.79 -20.90 28.74
N THR A 523 35.03 -21.40 28.62
CA THR A 523 35.95 -21.05 27.52
C THR A 523 35.38 -21.43 26.14
N LYS A 524 34.67 -22.56 26.03
CA LYS A 524 34.00 -22.96 24.78
C LYS A 524 32.77 -22.13 24.49
N THR A 525 32.02 -21.74 25.51
CA THR A 525 30.89 -20.82 25.38
C THR A 525 31.34 -19.44 24.90
N LEU A 526 32.45 -18.94 25.44
CA LEU A 526 33.02 -17.67 25.02
C LEU A 526 33.52 -17.72 23.58
N LEU A 527 34.28 -18.76 23.21
CA LEU A 527 34.77 -18.95 21.84
C LEU A 527 33.64 -19.08 20.82
N SER A 528 32.56 -19.80 21.16
CA SER A 528 31.40 -19.93 20.27
C SER A 528 30.59 -18.63 20.16
N ALA A 529 30.47 -17.86 21.24
CA ALA A 529 29.82 -16.56 21.23
C ALA A 529 30.61 -15.51 20.42
N VAL A 530 31.93 -15.42 20.63
CA VAL A 530 32.81 -14.53 19.83
C VAL A 530 32.80 -14.94 18.37
N GLY A 531 32.91 -16.23 18.08
CA GLY A 531 32.83 -16.73 16.71
C GLY A 531 31.47 -16.45 16.05
N ALA A 532 30.38 -16.59 16.80
CA ALA A 532 29.03 -16.24 16.35
C ALA A 532 28.86 -14.74 16.06
N ALA A 533 29.41 -13.87 16.91
CA ALA A 533 29.37 -12.42 16.70
C ALA A 533 30.10 -12.01 15.42
N LEU A 534 31.29 -12.56 15.18
CA LEU A 534 32.08 -12.34 13.95
C LEU A 534 31.35 -12.85 12.70
N LEU A 535 30.69 -14.00 12.80
CA LEU A 535 29.85 -14.53 11.72
C LEU A 535 28.67 -13.60 11.42
N GLY A 536 27.97 -13.10 12.45
CA GLY A 536 26.86 -12.16 12.29
C GLY A 536 27.26 -10.86 11.62
N ALA A 537 28.37 -10.26 12.07
CA ALA A 537 28.93 -9.04 11.49
C ALA A 537 29.35 -9.23 10.02
N GLY A 538 30.06 -10.32 9.72
CA GLY A 538 30.49 -10.63 8.35
C GLY A 538 29.32 -10.93 7.41
N LEU A 539 28.29 -11.64 7.89
CA LEU A 539 27.09 -11.95 7.10
C LEU A 539 26.33 -10.69 6.69
N PHE A 540 26.24 -9.69 7.56
CA PHE A 540 25.57 -8.44 7.24
C PHE A 540 26.24 -7.73 6.06
N VAL A 541 27.56 -7.54 6.13
CA VAL A 541 28.34 -6.80 5.11
C VAL A 541 28.35 -7.54 3.78
N THR A 542 28.55 -8.86 3.81
CA THR A 542 28.54 -9.69 2.59
C THR A 542 27.15 -9.76 1.96
N SER A 543 26.09 -9.82 2.76
CA SER A 543 24.71 -9.76 2.24
C SER A 543 24.40 -8.40 1.61
N ALA A 544 24.86 -7.30 2.21
CA ALA A 544 24.73 -5.96 1.64
C ALA A 544 25.48 -5.84 0.30
N ALA A 545 26.69 -6.43 0.20
CA ALA A 545 27.47 -6.45 -1.04
C ALA A 545 26.76 -7.19 -2.17
N ILE A 546 26.19 -8.36 -1.87
CA ILE A 546 25.43 -9.14 -2.85
C ILE A 546 24.18 -8.38 -3.28
N MET A 547 23.47 -7.74 -2.35
CA MET A 547 22.27 -6.97 -2.67
C MET A 547 22.57 -5.80 -3.61
N LEU A 548 23.65 -5.05 -3.34
CA LEU A 548 24.12 -3.96 -4.23
C LEU A 548 24.60 -4.47 -5.59
N ALA A 549 25.20 -5.67 -5.64
CA ALA A 549 25.68 -6.26 -6.89
C ALA A 549 24.56 -6.85 -7.77
N VAL A 550 23.48 -7.38 -7.16
CA VAL A 550 22.37 -8.04 -7.89
C VAL A 550 21.21 -7.09 -8.19
N GLY A 551 20.90 -6.14 -7.29
CA GLY A 551 19.69 -5.32 -7.37
C GLY A 551 19.84 -3.93 -8.02
N GLY A 552 21.06 -3.47 -8.29
CA GLY A 552 21.30 -2.07 -8.68
C GLY A 552 21.08 -1.09 -7.50
N THR A 553 21.02 0.21 -7.80
CA THR A 553 20.91 1.30 -6.81
C THR A 553 19.46 1.68 -6.45
N GLU A 554 18.47 1.09 -7.12
CA GLU A 554 17.06 1.43 -6.91
C GLU A 554 16.49 0.73 -5.68
N VAL A 555 16.52 1.42 -4.54
CA VAL A 555 15.87 0.97 -3.30
C VAL A 555 14.38 1.26 -3.37
N SER A 556 13.54 0.24 -3.14
CA SER A 556 12.08 0.38 -3.15
C SER A 556 11.61 1.44 -2.13
N PRO A 557 10.53 2.19 -2.43
CA PRO A 557 10.02 3.23 -1.52
C PRO A 557 9.73 2.70 -0.11
N ALA A 558 9.29 1.44 0.00
CA ALA A 558 9.05 0.77 1.27
C ALA A 558 10.33 0.64 2.12
N ILE A 559 11.42 0.11 1.54
CA ILE A 559 12.70 -0.04 2.25
C ILE A 559 13.29 1.32 2.61
N ARG A 560 13.20 2.31 1.73
CA ARG A 560 13.67 3.67 2.00
C ARG A 560 12.95 4.29 3.19
N SER A 561 11.61 4.17 3.23
CA SER A 561 10.79 4.66 4.35
C SER A 561 11.07 3.93 5.67
N LEU A 562 11.39 2.62 5.61
CA LEU A 562 11.76 1.84 6.78
C LEU A 562 13.14 2.26 7.29
N SER A 563 14.13 2.38 6.40
CA SER A 563 15.48 2.83 6.75
C SER A 563 15.47 4.22 7.38
N ALA A 564 14.72 5.18 6.82
CA ALA A 564 14.60 6.52 7.37
C ALA A 564 14.02 6.51 8.79
N ARG A 565 12.97 5.72 9.05
CA ARG A 565 12.39 5.56 10.39
C ARG A 565 13.36 4.92 11.37
N LEU A 566 14.10 3.90 10.94
CA LEU A 566 15.11 3.23 11.77
C LEU A 566 16.28 4.15 12.12
N ILE A 567 16.77 4.95 11.15
CA ILE A 567 17.80 5.97 11.40
C ILE A 567 17.27 7.02 12.39
N GLY A 568 16.02 7.47 12.21
CA GLY A 568 15.35 8.36 13.16
C GLY A 568 15.32 7.80 14.58
N LEU A 569 15.01 6.51 14.77
CA LEU A 569 15.06 5.85 16.07
C LEU A 569 16.48 5.86 16.67
N ILE A 570 17.52 5.60 15.85
CA ILE A 570 18.92 5.58 16.29
C ILE A 570 19.39 6.98 16.74
N GLN A 571 19.00 8.02 16.01
CA GLN A 571 19.42 9.40 16.29
C GLN A 571 18.64 10.06 17.43
N GLN A 572 17.35 9.74 17.58
CA GLN A 572 16.48 10.38 18.57
C GLN A 572 16.61 9.79 19.98
N TYR A 573 16.97 8.51 20.09
CA TYR A 573 17.02 7.80 21.36
C TYR A 573 18.44 7.37 21.73
N PRO A 574 18.76 7.23 23.03
CA PRO A 574 20.02 6.68 23.47
C PRO A 574 20.34 5.34 22.80
N TRP A 575 21.60 5.16 22.39
CA TRP A 575 22.05 3.99 21.64
C TRP A 575 21.65 2.65 22.27
N TRP A 576 21.55 2.56 23.60
CA TRP A 576 21.15 1.34 24.30
C TRP A 576 19.66 1.02 24.13
N ILE A 577 18.78 2.02 24.00
CA ILE A 577 17.36 1.82 23.67
C ILE A 577 17.25 1.30 22.24
N SER A 578 17.89 1.98 21.31
CA SER A 578 17.89 1.61 19.89
C SER A 578 18.49 0.22 19.68
N TRP A 579 19.57 -0.11 20.38
CA TRP A 579 20.19 -1.44 20.35
C TRP A 579 19.28 -2.52 20.94
N THR A 580 18.61 -2.21 22.06
CA THR A 580 17.67 -3.15 22.68
C THR A 580 16.50 -3.44 21.74
N LEU A 581 15.92 -2.42 21.12
CA LEU A 581 14.74 -2.56 20.25
C LEU A 581 15.06 -3.17 18.89
N MET A 582 16.18 -2.77 18.26
CA MET A 582 16.50 -3.20 16.90
C MET A 582 17.33 -4.48 16.84
N ALA A 583 18.20 -4.73 17.83
CA ALA A 583 19.09 -5.87 17.85
C ALA A 583 18.66 -6.92 18.87
N LEU A 584 18.67 -6.58 20.16
CA LEU A 584 18.54 -7.59 21.21
C LEU A 584 17.15 -8.24 21.28
N LEU A 585 16.09 -7.43 21.32
CA LEU A 585 14.71 -7.90 21.48
C LEU A 585 14.28 -8.82 20.33
N PRO A 586 14.43 -8.44 19.03
CA PRO A 586 14.13 -9.32 17.91
C PRO A 586 14.98 -10.58 17.92
N SER A 587 16.28 -10.45 18.18
CA SER A 587 17.17 -11.62 18.21
C SER A 587 16.79 -12.63 19.28
N VAL A 588 16.42 -12.20 20.49
CA VAL A 588 15.99 -13.15 21.52
C VAL A 588 14.65 -13.79 21.15
N ALA A 589 13.65 -12.99 20.79
CA ALA A 589 12.31 -13.48 20.51
C ALA A 589 12.28 -14.44 19.30
N GLU A 590 12.90 -14.03 18.20
CA GLU A 590 12.87 -14.78 16.94
C GLU A 590 13.73 -16.05 17.02
N GLU A 591 14.90 -16.02 17.67
CA GLU A 591 15.67 -17.25 17.87
C GLU A 591 14.89 -18.28 18.70
N LEU A 592 14.20 -17.84 19.77
CA LEU A 592 13.39 -18.74 20.60
C LEU A 592 12.27 -19.41 19.79
N LEU A 593 11.60 -18.66 18.91
CA LEU A 593 10.57 -19.20 18.04
C LEU A 593 11.16 -20.12 16.96
N PHE A 594 12.10 -19.63 16.14
CA PHE A 594 12.54 -20.36 14.95
C PHE A 594 13.56 -21.47 15.25
N ARG A 595 14.59 -21.20 16.07
CA ARG A 595 15.67 -22.16 16.36
C ARG A 595 15.36 -23.01 17.58
N GLY A 596 14.64 -22.44 18.54
CA GLY A 596 14.10 -23.17 19.69
C GLY A 596 12.92 -24.04 19.29
N TRP A 597 11.76 -23.43 19.04
CA TRP A 597 10.50 -24.16 18.83
C TRP A 597 10.39 -24.86 17.47
N VAL A 598 10.47 -24.09 16.37
CA VAL A 598 10.20 -24.58 15.01
C VAL A 598 11.21 -25.65 14.59
N GLN A 599 12.51 -25.35 14.69
CA GLN A 599 13.57 -26.28 14.30
C GLN A 599 13.51 -27.60 15.10
N SER A 600 13.25 -27.53 16.41
CA SER A 600 13.16 -28.73 17.26
C SER A 600 11.96 -29.61 16.90
N GLY A 601 10.81 -29.01 16.59
CA GLY A 601 9.63 -29.79 16.17
C GLY A 601 9.77 -30.41 14.78
N LEU A 602 10.43 -29.70 13.84
CA LEU A 602 10.76 -30.24 12.51
C LEU A 602 11.79 -31.39 12.59
N ALA A 603 12.82 -31.22 13.42
CA ALA A 603 13.85 -32.24 13.63
C ALA A 603 13.31 -33.49 14.34
N GLY A 604 12.44 -33.31 15.35
CA GLY A 604 11.98 -34.39 16.22
C GLY A 604 13.03 -34.80 17.26
N ASP A 605 12.68 -35.74 18.15
CA ASP A 605 13.52 -36.10 19.31
C ASP A 605 14.81 -36.85 18.93
N LYS A 606 14.76 -37.71 17.91
CA LYS A 606 15.92 -38.47 17.38
C LYS A 606 16.07 -38.25 15.87
N PRO A 607 16.57 -37.09 15.43
CA PRO A 607 16.63 -36.75 14.02
C PRO A 607 17.71 -37.56 13.28
N SER A 608 17.39 -38.05 12.09
CA SER A 608 18.40 -38.48 11.12
C SER A 608 19.13 -37.24 10.55
N GLY A 609 20.37 -37.39 10.07
CA GLY A 609 21.13 -36.26 9.51
C GLY A 609 20.40 -35.53 8.38
N ARG A 610 19.66 -36.27 7.52
CA ARG A 610 18.83 -35.70 6.45
C ARG A 610 17.65 -34.90 7.00
N ARG A 611 16.97 -35.41 8.04
CA ARG A 611 15.85 -34.72 8.69
C ARG A 611 16.31 -33.45 9.41
N LEU A 612 17.49 -33.51 10.03
CA LEU A 612 18.09 -32.34 10.69
C LEU A 612 18.45 -31.24 9.69
N ALA A 613 19.07 -31.61 8.56
CA ALA A 613 19.36 -30.66 7.49
C ALA A 613 18.08 -30.04 6.92
N ALA A 614 17.05 -30.84 6.68
CA ALA A 614 15.74 -30.34 6.25
C ALA A 614 15.13 -29.38 7.27
N ALA A 615 15.19 -29.70 8.57
CA ALA A 615 14.70 -28.81 9.62
C ALA A 615 15.43 -27.45 9.64
N VAL A 616 16.76 -27.44 9.47
CA VAL A 616 17.58 -26.22 9.39
C VAL A 616 17.23 -25.36 8.17
N VAL A 617 17.02 -25.98 7.01
CA VAL A 617 16.64 -25.25 5.78
C VAL A 617 15.21 -24.73 5.86
N THR A 618 14.27 -25.57 6.30
CA THR A 618 12.85 -25.20 6.40
C THR A 618 12.62 -24.09 7.41
N GLN A 619 13.25 -24.13 8.60
CA GLN A 619 13.14 -23.02 9.55
C GLN A 619 13.75 -21.72 9.01
N ALA A 620 14.87 -21.80 8.27
CA ALA A 620 15.51 -20.62 7.68
C ALA A 620 14.62 -19.96 6.63
N LEU A 621 13.91 -20.77 5.84
CA LEU A 621 12.92 -20.29 4.88
C LEU A 621 11.74 -19.62 5.57
N LEU A 622 11.18 -20.24 6.61
CA LEU A 622 10.08 -19.66 7.40
C LEU A 622 10.50 -18.34 8.08
N PHE A 623 11.74 -18.27 8.57
CA PHE A 623 12.32 -17.06 9.15
C PHE A 623 12.45 -15.92 8.12
N ALA A 624 12.91 -16.22 6.91
CA ALA A 624 13.00 -15.24 5.82
C ALA A 624 11.62 -14.73 5.38
N VAL A 625 10.63 -15.63 5.24
CA VAL A 625 9.25 -15.26 4.89
C VAL A 625 8.61 -14.37 5.95
N ALA A 626 8.89 -14.62 7.24
CA ALA A 626 8.36 -13.82 8.34
C ALA A 626 8.81 -12.34 8.33
N HIS A 627 9.84 -11.99 7.56
CA HIS A 627 10.32 -10.62 7.42
C HIS A 627 9.57 -9.79 6.35
N LEU A 628 8.67 -10.40 5.57
CA LEU A 628 7.70 -9.76 4.66
C LEU A 628 8.27 -8.76 3.61
N LEU A 629 9.58 -8.73 3.40
CA LEU A 629 10.26 -7.88 2.43
C LEU A 629 11.07 -8.76 1.47
N PRO A 630 10.57 -8.99 0.23
CA PRO A 630 11.22 -9.87 -0.76
C PRO A 630 12.71 -9.57 -0.97
N GLU A 631 13.08 -8.29 -0.97
CA GLU A 631 14.46 -7.84 -1.18
C GLU A 631 15.39 -8.22 -0.02
N ARG A 632 14.85 -8.38 1.20
CA ARG A 632 15.62 -8.79 2.40
C ARG A 632 15.60 -10.31 2.62
N MET A 633 14.76 -11.06 1.90
CA MET A 633 14.63 -12.51 2.08
C MET A 633 15.94 -13.27 1.86
N PRO A 634 16.77 -12.98 0.84
CA PRO A 634 18.04 -13.70 0.65
C PRO A 634 19.02 -13.53 1.82
N ALA A 635 19.13 -12.31 2.34
CA ALA A 635 20.00 -11.99 3.48
C ALA A 635 19.51 -12.68 4.76
N THR A 636 18.21 -12.58 5.05
CA THR A 636 17.59 -13.19 6.24
C THR A 636 17.54 -14.71 6.16
N PHE A 637 17.41 -15.30 4.97
CA PHE A 637 17.55 -16.75 4.76
C PHE A 637 18.96 -17.23 5.08
N SER A 638 19.99 -16.51 4.61
CA SER A 638 21.39 -16.83 4.90
C SER A 638 21.68 -16.77 6.40
N LEU A 639 21.19 -15.73 7.09
CA LEU A 639 21.24 -15.61 8.55
C LEU A 639 20.50 -16.78 9.23
N GLY A 640 19.30 -17.09 8.74
CA GLY A 640 18.50 -18.28 9.02
C GLY A 640 19.30 -19.56 9.09
N LEU A 641 19.98 -19.85 7.99
CA LEU A 641 20.74 -21.07 7.75
C LEU A 641 21.93 -21.20 8.71
N VAL A 642 22.74 -20.14 8.84
CA VAL A 642 23.93 -20.15 9.70
C VAL A 642 23.53 -20.27 11.18
N ALA A 643 22.51 -19.52 11.62
CA ALA A 643 21.99 -19.61 12.98
C ALA A 643 21.45 -21.02 13.31
N GLY A 644 20.75 -21.67 12.37
CA GLY A 644 20.25 -23.04 12.54
C GLY A 644 21.39 -24.07 12.60
N CYS A 645 22.43 -23.92 11.78
CA CYS A 645 23.66 -24.72 11.85
C CYS A 645 24.39 -24.54 13.18
N LEU A 646 24.51 -23.31 13.69
CA LEU A 646 25.11 -23.02 15.01
C LEU A 646 24.35 -23.70 16.14
N ARG A 647 23.01 -23.64 16.10
CA ARG A 647 22.15 -24.31 17.08
C ARG A 647 22.39 -25.82 17.14
N VAL A 648 22.60 -26.45 15.97
CA VAL A 648 22.94 -27.88 15.85
C VAL A 648 24.36 -28.15 16.36
N ALA A 649 25.34 -27.36 15.91
CA ALA A 649 26.75 -27.59 16.21
C ALA A 649 27.08 -27.42 17.70
N THR A 650 26.45 -26.44 18.35
CA THR A 650 26.74 -26.07 19.74
C THR A 650 25.78 -26.72 20.75
N GLY A 651 24.61 -27.19 20.30
CA GLY A 651 23.55 -27.67 21.19
C GLY A 651 22.89 -26.57 22.02
N SER A 652 23.26 -25.30 21.82
CA SER A 652 22.80 -24.12 22.56
C SER A 652 22.18 -23.10 21.61
N ILE A 653 21.17 -22.38 22.07
CA ILE A 653 20.58 -21.26 21.34
C ILE A 653 21.39 -19.96 21.48
N LEU A 654 22.23 -19.85 22.51
CA LEU A 654 22.96 -18.62 22.82
C LEU A 654 23.86 -18.14 21.66
N PRO A 655 24.65 -18.99 20.99
CA PRO A 655 25.44 -18.54 19.84
C PRO A 655 24.58 -18.03 18.68
N SER A 656 23.39 -18.61 18.45
CA SER A 656 22.46 -18.12 17.43
C SER A 656 21.91 -16.73 17.78
N ILE A 657 21.57 -16.49 19.05
CA ILE A 657 21.15 -15.16 19.55
C ILE A 657 22.27 -14.14 19.39
N VAL A 658 23.51 -14.50 19.72
CA VAL A 658 24.67 -13.60 19.58
C VAL A 658 24.96 -13.28 18.12
N LEU A 659 24.89 -14.27 17.24
CA LEU A 659 25.05 -14.07 15.79
C LEU A 659 23.98 -13.10 15.25
N HIS A 660 22.72 -13.32 15.59
CA HIS A 660 21.62 -12.48 15.14
C HIS A 660 21.73 -11.06 15.72
N ALA A 661 22.02 -10.93 17.01
CA ALA A 661 22.18 -9.63 17.64
C ALA A 661 23.36 -8.85 17.04
N ALA A 662 24.49 -9.52 16.74
CA ALA A 662 25.63 -8.91 16.08
C ALA A 662 25.28 -8.44 14.66
N HIS A 663 24.57 -9.27 13.88
CA HIS A 663 24.08 -8.90 12.55
C HIS A 663 23.18 -7.64 12.62
N ASN A 664 22.22 -7.60 13.55
CA ASN A 664 21.30 -6.48 13.70
C ASN A 664 21.93 -5.25 14.39
N SER A 665 23.12 -5.39 14.97
CA SER A 665 23.89 -4.27 15.54
C SER A 665 24.67 -3.51 14.47
N MET A 666 24.94 -4.10 13.30
CA MET A 666 25.74 -3.47 12.24
C MET A 666 25.14 -2.15 11.73
N PRO A 667 23.81 -2.02 11.47
CA PRO A 667 23.23 -0.73 11.10
C PRO A 667 23.47 0.36 12.15
N LEU A 668 23.37 0.03 13.44
CA LEU A 668 23.62 1.00 14.53
C LEU A 668 25.08 1.43 14.57
N LEU A 669 26.00 0.46 14.38
CA LEU A 669 27.43 0.74 14.34
C LEU A 669 27.79 1.63 13.16
N LEU A 670 27.22 1.39 11.97
CA LEU A 670 27.46 2.21 10.78
C LEU A 670 26.99 3.64 10.97
N VAL A 671 25.79 3.84 11.52
CA VAL A 671 25.26 5.19 11.81
C VAL A 671 26.10 5.90 12.88
N ALA A 672 26.52 5.19 13.93
CA ALA A 672 27.37 5.76 14.98
C ALA A 672 28.76 6.16 14.46
N LEU A 673 29.38 5.33 13.61
CA LEU A 673 30.66 5.63 12.99
C LEU A 673 30.58 6.85 12.08
N ALA A 674 29.53 6.96 11.26
CA ALA A 674 29.29 8.13 10.42
C ALA A 674 29.09 9.42 11.23
N GLY A 675 28.37 9.36 12.35
CA GLY A 675 28.17 10.53 13.23
C GLY A 675 29.40 10.96 14.04
N SER A 676 30.43 10.12 14.13
CA SER A 676 31.62 10.40 14.95
C SER A 676 32.74 11.16 14.21
N GLY A 677 32.62 11.39 12.90
CA GLY A 677 33.69 12.00 12.09
C GLY A 677 34.95 11.13 11.93
N VAL A 678 34.94 9.89 12.44
CA VAL A 678 36.05 8.91 12.34
C VAL A 678 36.03 8.17 11.00
N ALA A 679 34.91 8.25 10.27
CA ALA A 679 34.73 7.62 8.97
C ALA A 679 35.35 8.47 7.84
N ASP A 680 36.30 7.89 7.08
CA ASP A 680 36.68 8.43 5.76
C ASP A 680 35.44 8.52 4.85
N GLY A 681 35.41 9.44 3.89
CA GLY A 681 34.24 9.75 3.05
C GLY A 681 33.46 8.53 2.51
N GLY A 682 34.15 7.44 2.16
CA GLY A 682 33.48 6.22 1.71
C GLY A 682 32.65 5.46 2.75
N LEU A 683 32.90 5.64 4.06
CA LEU A 683 32.12 5.03 5.15
C LEU A 683 30.94 5.92 5.59
N SER A 684 31.10 7.25 5.53
CA SER A 684 29.99 8.19 5.73
C SER A 684 28.96 8.04 4.61
N ASP A 685 29.40 8.00 3.36
CA ASP A 685 28.54 7.86 2.18
C ASP A 685 27.79 6.52 2.18
N LEU A 686 28.36 5.48 2.79
CA LEU A 686 27.73 4.17 2.91
C LEU A 686 26.70 4.09 4.05
N ALA A 687 26.87 4.91 5.09
CA ALA A 687 25.93 5.03 6.20
C ALA A 687 24.76 5.98 5.85
N THR A 688 24.99 6.97 4.98
CA THR A 688 23.96 7.88 4.44
C THR A 688 23.24 7.32 3.22
N GLY A 689 23.78 6.28 2.59
CA GLY A 689 23.20 5.62 1.41
C GLY A 689 23.53 6.30 0.07
N GLU A 690 24.57 7.14 0.05
CA GLU A 690 25.07 7.88 -1.12
C GLU A 690 26.07 7.07 -1.95
N SER A 691 26.77 6.10 -1.35
CA SER A 691 27.72 5.26 -2.08
C SER A 691 27.04 4.08 -2.79
N THR A 692 27.40 3.83 -4.04
CA THR A 692 26.86 2.74 -4.87
C THR A 692 27.66 1.43 -4.76
N ARG A 693 28.76 1.42 -3.99
CA ARG A 693 29.67 0.27 -3.84
C ARG A 693 30.31 0.23 -2.45
N LEU A 694 30.47 -0.97 -1.90
CA LEU A 694 31.24 -1.18 -0.66
C LEU A 694 32.75 -1.06 -0.92
N PRO A 695 33.53 -0.42 -0.03
CA PRO A 695 34.99 -0.42 -0.11
C PRO A 695 35.56 -1.85 -0.15
N PRO A 696 36.51 -2.16 -1.04
CA PRO A 696 37.10 -3.51 -1.14
C PRO A 696 37.69 -4.01 0.18
N GLY A 697 38.29 -3.10 0.98
CA GLY A 697 38.81 -3.41 2.31
C GLY A 697 37.74 -3.87 3.30
N MET A 698 36.52 -3.32 3.22
CA MET A 698 35.39 -3.71 4.07
C MET A 698 34.86 -5.10 3.70
N LEU A 699 34.83 -5.43 2.40
CA LEU A 699 34.46 -6.77 1.93
C LEU A 699 35.50 -7.82 2.34
N LEU A 700 36.80 -7.52 2.21
CA LEU A 700 37.88 -8.38 2.67
C LEU A 700 37.84 -8.60 4.19
N ALA A 701 37.60 -7.54 4.97
CA ALA A 701 37.43 -7.63 6.41
C ALA A 701 36.22 -8.49 6.80
N ALA A 702 35.09 -8.36 6.08
CA ALA A 702 33.91 -9.18 6.31
C ALA A 702 34.15 -10.66 6.00
N LEU A 703 34.82 -10.98 4.89
CA LEU A 703 35.21 -12.35 4.54
C LEU A 703 36.20 -12.94 5.58
N GLY A 704 37.15 -12.12 6.05
CA GLY A 704 38.05 -12.50 7.15
C GLY A 704 37.29 -12.78 8.45
N SER A 705 36.31 -11.93 8.80
CA SER A 705 35.43 -12.11 9.97
C SER A 705 34.64 -13.41 9.89
N LEU A 706 34.09 -13.75 8.71
CA LEU A 706 33.42 -15.03 8.48
C LEU A 706 34.34 -16.23 8.68
N GLY A 707 35.56 -16.16 8.12
CA GLY A 707 36.57 -17.22 8.25
C GLY A 707 37.00 -17.45 9.70
N VAL A 708 37.42 -16.39 10.39
CA VAL A 708 37.83 -16.46 11.81
C VAL A 708 36.67 -16.91 12.69
N GLY A 709 35.48 -16.35 12.49
CA GLY A 709 34.28 -16.71 13.25
C GLY A 709 33.93 -18.19 13.13
N ALA A 710 33.97 -18.73 11.91
CA ALA A 710 33.77 -20.14 11.65
C ALA A 710 34.83 -21.04 12.32
N THR A 711 36.10 -20.64 12.28
CA THR A 711 37.19 -21.38 12.94
C THR A 711 36.98 -21.42 14.46
N LEU A 712 36.65 -20.29 15.09
CA LEU A 712 36.39 -20.23 16.53
C LEU A 712 35.22 -21.12 16.96
N VAL A 713 34.13 -21.13 16.18
CA VAL A 713 32.99 -22.03 16.40
C VAL A 713 33.42 -23.49 16.21
N ALA A 714 34.19 -23.82 15.17
CA ALA A 714 34.65 -25.18 14.90
C ALA A 714 35.60 -25.70 16.01
N VAL A 715 36.44 -24.84 16.59
CA VAL A 715 37.32 -25.17 17.72
C VAL A 715 36.52 -25.36 19.02
N SER A 716 35.45 -24.58 19.20
CA SER A 716 34.59 -24.70 20.38
C SER A 716 33.73 -25.98 20.41
N THR A 717 33.52 -26.63 19.27
CA THR A 717 32.61 -27.79 19.12
C THR A 717 33.38 -29.12 19.01
N ARG A 718 32.88 -30.17 19.68
CA ARG A 718 33.51 -31.51 19.65
C ARG A 718 33.18 -32.23 18.33
N GLY A 719 34.11 -32.22 17.36
CA GLY A 719 34.40 -33.28 16.37
C GLY A 719 33.33 -33.95 15.49
N ARG A 720 32.03 -33.87 15.77
CA ARG A 720 30.99 -34.67 15.07
C ARG A 720 30.25 -33.96 13.93
N HIS A 721 30.42 -32.64 13.76
CA HIS A 721 29.69 -31.86 12.74
C HIS A 721 30.56 -30.85 11.96
N ARG A 722 31.86 -31.16 11.75
CA ARG A 722 32.80 -30.29 11.00
C ARG A 722 32.37 -30.03 9.55
N ALA A 723 31.66 -30.97 8.92
CA ALA A 723 31.23 -30.85 7.53
C ALA A 723 30.14 -29.79 7.31
N SER A 724 29.22 -29.61 8.26
CA SER A 724 28.05 -28.72 8.11
C SER A 724 28.39 -27.22 8.13
N LEU A 725 29.46 -26.84 8.84
CA LEU A 725 29.99 -25.47 8.87
C LEU A 725 30.78 -25.13 7.60
N GLN A 726 31.51 -26.09 7.04
CA GLN A 726 32.30 -25.91 5.82
C GLN A 726 31.41 -25.77 4.57
N THR A 727 30.26 -26.44 4.51
CA THR A 727 29.31 -26.31 3.38
C THR A 727 28.57 -24.96 3.37
N ALA A 728 28.31 -24.37 4.53
CA ALA A 728 27.65 -23.06 4.63
C ALA A 728 28.56 -21.90 4.17
N LEU A 729 29.89 -22.03 4.32
CA LEU A 729 30.87 -21.02 3.91
C LEU A 729 31.16 -21.02 2.40
N LEU A 730 30.97 -22.15 1.71
CA LEU A 730 31.24 -22.30 0.28
C LEU A 730 30.18 -21.62 -0.60
N VAL A 731 28.99 -21.36 -0.06
CA VAL A 731 27.87 -20.71 -0.79
C VAL A 731 28.04 -19.19 -0.85
N THR A 732 28.80 -18.60 0.08
CA THR A 732 29.04 -17.15 0.18
C THR A 732 30.19 -16.61 -0.69
N SER A 733 31.02 -17.47 -1.30
CA SER A 733 32.29 -17.07 -1.93
C SER A 733 32.28 -16.96 -3.46
N LEU A 734 31.12 -16.83 -4.12
CA LEU A 734 31.02 -16.99 -5.58
C LEU A 734 30.55 -15.77 -6.40
N VAL A 735 30.52 -14.55 -5.84
CA VAL A 735 30.27 -13.33 -6.64
C VAL A 735 31.11 -12.18 -6.11
N GLY A 736 32.07 -11.69 -6.91
CA GLY A 736 32.85 -10.50 -6.52
C GLY A 736 34.11 -10.29 -7.35
N GLY A 737 33.96 -10.04 -8.66
CA GLY A 737 35.06 -9.60 -9.51
C GLY A 737 34.56 -8.61 -10.55
N GLY A 738 34.95 -7.34 -10.42
CA GLY A 738 34.76 -6.34 -11.47
C GLY A 738 34.78 -4.88 -11.04
N LEU A 739 35.87 -4.19 -11.41
CA LEU A 739 35.93 -2.80 -11.91
C LEU A 739 36.19 -1.64 -10.92
N VAL A 740 37.43 -1.14 -10.99
CA VAL A 740 37.92 0.24 -10.72
C VAL A 740 38.36 0.75 -12.11
N ALA A 741 37.98 1.93 -12.62
CA ALA A 741 38.46 3.27 -12.31
C ALA A 741 37.74 4.31 -13.20
N SER A 742 37.72 5.60 -12.84
CA SER A 742 38.04 6.70 -13.78
C SER A 742 38.30 8.05 -13.08
N GLU A 743 39.06 8.91 -13.76
CA GLU A 743 39.76 10.15 -13.34
C GLU A 743 38.91 11.44 -13.44
N GLY A 744 39.40 12.51 -12.78
CA GLY A 744 38.83 13.88 -12.80
C GLY A 744 39.50 14.87 -13.78
N ARG A 745 38.82 15.99 -14.07
CA ARG A 745 39.30 17.15 -14.86
C ARG A 745 39.07 18.47 -14.09
N GLY A 746 39.94 19.46 -14.33
CA GLY A 746 40.14 20.67 -13.52
C GLY A 746 39.05 21.76 -13.55
N GLU A 747 39.08 22.64 -12.55
CA GLU A 747 37.94 23.49 -12.13
C GLU A 747 38.13 25.01 -12.38
N GLU A 748 37.02 25.73 -12.69
CA GLU A 748 36.87 27.19 -12.90
C GLU A 748 36.24 27.85 -11.65
N THR A 749 36.59 29.08 -11.21
CA THR A 749 36.08 29.68 -9.93
C THR A 749 35.05 30.81 -10.11
N TRP A 750 33.90 30.78 -9.42
CA TRP A 750 32.79 31.77 -9.49
C TRP A 750 32.45 32.41 -8.12
N ARG A 751 32.07 33.70 -8.08
CA ARG A 751 31.68 34.44 -6.86
C ARG A 751 30.16 34.41 -6.63
N VAL A 752 29.74 33.88 -5.48
CA VAL A 752 28.33 33.59 -5.17
C VAL A 752 27.90 34.37 -3.93
N ALA A 753 26.94 35.30 -4.08
CA ALA A 753 26.34 35.96 -2.92
C ALA A 753 25.43 34.99 -2.16
N ILE A 754 25.51 35.04 -0.83
CA ILE A 754 24.67 34.25 0.10
C ILE A 754 24.06 35.17 1.16
N ALA A 755 22.79 34.96 1.50
CA ALA A 755 22.10 35.69 2.57
C ALA A 755 21.06 34.76 3.22
N PRO A 756 20.74 34.92 4.52
CA PRO A 756 19.73 34.09 5.18
C PRO A 756 18.34 34.20 4.52
N VAL A 757 17.80 33.08 4.04
CA VAL A 757 16.47 32.96 3.41
C VAL A 757 15.67 31.84 4.08
N GLY A 758 15.16 32.13 5.28
CA GLY A 758 14.34 31.17 6.04
C GLY A 758 15.02 29.81 6.17
N VAL A 759 14.32 28.73 5.81
CA VAL A 759 14.84 27.34 5.86
C VAL A 759 15.66 26.99 4.61
N SER A 760 15.55 27.78 3.55
CA SER A 760 16.14 27.45 2.25
C SER A 760 17.65 27.63 2.22
N LEU A 761 18.17 28.62 2.94
CA LEU A 761 19.59 28.93 3.00
C LEU A 761 19.89 29.70 4.30
N ASP A 762 20.80 29.18 5.11
CA ASP A 762 21.32 29.80 6.33
C ASP A 762 22.85 29.96 6.20
N VAL A 763 23.45 30.88 6.93
CA VAL A 763 24.88 31.19 6.84
C VAL A 763 25.56 30.93 8.17
N VAL A 764 26.35 29.85 8.25
CA VAL A 764 27.08 29.43 9.45
C VAL A 764 28.57 29.59 9.18
N GLU A 765 29.27 30.40 9.98
CA GLU A 765 30.72 30.67 9.86
C GLU A 765 31.17 31.12 8.45
N GLY A 766 30.29 31.79 7.68
CA GLY A 766 30.58 32.28 6.34
C GLY A 766 30.35 31.26 5.20
N ALA A 767 29.88 30.05 5.52
CA ALA A 767 29.48 29.04 4.55
C ALA A 767 27.94 28.91 4.47
N PRO A 768 27.35 28.72 3.27
CA PRO A 768 25.91 28.50 3.14
C PRO A 768 25.55 27.07 3.55
N THR A 769 24.45 26.92 4.27
CA THR A 769 23.88 25.64 4.69
C THR A 769 22.38 25.61 4.38
N GLY A 770 21.82 24.45 4.04
CA GLY A 770 20.41 24.31 3.69
C GLY A 770 20.16 23.75 2.29
N PRO A 771 18.89 23.54 1.90
CA PRO A 771 18.52 22.93 0.62
C PRO A 771 19.10 23.65 -0.59
N ALA A 772 19.05 25.00 -0.61
CA ALA A 772 19.61 25.76 -1.74
C ALA A 772 21.14 25.66 -1.79
N ALA A 773 21.82 25.50 -0.66
CA ALA A 773 23.26 25.28 -0.60
C ALA A 773 23.64 23.90 -1.15
N ALA A 774 22.92 22.84 -0.76
CA ALA A 774 23.14 21.49 -1.27
C ALA A 774 22.81 21.36 -2.77
N MET A 775 21.78 22.08 -3.25
CA MET A 775 21.48 22.17 -4.69
C MET A 775 22.61 22.85 -5.44
N TRP A 776 23.17 23.94 -4.89
CA TRP A 776 24.29 24.63 -5.48
C TRP A 776 25.56 23.78 -5.49
N GLU A 777 25.80 22.99 -4.45
CA GLU A 777 26.93 22.07 -4.35
C GLU A 777 26.90 21.03 -5.47
N ASP A 778 25.79 20.29 -5.63
CA ASP A 778 25.64 19.30 -6.72
C ASP A 778 25.72 19.96 -8.12
N LEU A 779 25.10 21.13 -8.26
CA LEU A 779 25.12 21.91 -9.50
C LEU A 779 26.55 22.39 -9.85
N SER A 780 27.32 22.83 -8.84
CA SER A 780 28.70 23.29 -9.01
C SER A 780 29.67 22.14 -9.35
N LEU A 781 29.47 20.96 -8.76
CA LEU A 781 30.22 19.75 -9.08
C LEU A 781 30.00 19.31 -10.52
N ARG A 782 28.75 19.34 -11.00
CA ARG A 782 28.39 19.00 -12.38
C ARG A 782 28.91 20.01 -13.40
N LEU A 783 29.00 21.28 -13.00
CA LEU A 783 29.59 22.35 -13.81
C LEU A 783 31.13 22.31 -13.79
N GLY A 784 31.75 21.61 -12.83
CA GLY A 784 33.19 21.62 -12.62
C GLY A 784 33.69 23.00 -12.15
N VAL A 785 32.91 23.68 -11.30
CA VAL A 785 33.22 25.04 -10.82
C VAL A 785 33.43 25.09 -9.31
N VAL A 786 34.45 25.83 -8.87
CA VAL A 786 34.71 26.15 -7.46
C VAL A 786 33.96 27.42 -7.10
N SER A 787 33.23 27.41 -5.98
CA SER A 787 32.45 28.56 -5.53
C SER A 787 33.19 29.36 -4.46
N GLN A 788 33.27 30.69 -4.63
CA GLN A 788 33.70 31.64 -3.63
C GLN A 788 32.49 32.36 -3.05
N TYR A 789 32.13 32.06 -1.81
CA TYR A 789 30.94 32.62 -1.17
C TYR A 789 31.18 34.03 -0.60
N VAL A 790 30.22 34.92 -0.81
CA VAL A 790 30.22 36.31 -0.34
C VAL A 790 28.96 36.56 0.51
N PRO A 791 29.06 36.54 1.86
CA PRO A 791 27.91 36.73 2.74
C PRO A 791 27.37 38.17 2.75
N ARG A 792 26.05 38.30 2.91
CA ARG A 792 25.28 39.55 3.02
C ARG A 792 24.19 39.42 4.09
N ASP A 793 23.82 40.54 4.72
CA ASP A 793 22.93 40.52 5.90
C ASP A 793 21.44 40.40 5.54
N SER A 794 21.07 40.69 4.29
CA SER A 794 19.69 40.57 3.83
C SER A 794 19.58 40.22 2.34
N ILE A 795 18.45 39.62 1.96
CA ILE A 795 18.10 39.34 0.55
C ILE A 795 18.19 40.62 -0.30
N ARG A 796 17.76 41.76 0.24
CA ARG A 796 17.80 43.05 -0.46
C ARG A 796 19.24 43.46 -0.81
N GLU A 797 20.15 43.31 0.13
CA GLU A 797 21.56 43.63 -0.05
C GLU A 797 22.26 42.66 -1.02
N ALA A 798 21.90 41.37 -0.95
CA ALA A 798 22.41 40.36 -1.87
C ALA A 798 21.95 40.59 -3.32
N LEU A 799 20.67 40.92 -3.53
CA LEU A 799 20.15 41.30 -4.86
C LEU A 799 20.83 42.56 -5.40
N GLU A 800 21.09 43.55 -4.55
CA GLU A 800 21.80 44.77 -4.98
C GLU A 800 23.25 44.49 -5.39
N SER A 801 23.95 43.57 -4.72
CA SER A 801 25.31 43.15 -5.10
C SER A 801 25.39 42.44 -6.46
N VAL A 802 24.34 41.67 -6.82
CA VAL A 802 24.20 41.08 -8.17
C VAL A 802 23.97 42.17 -9.22
N ARG A 803 23.13 43.17 -8.90
CA ARG A 803 22.83 44.29 -9.80
C ARG A 803 24.06 45.14 -10.11
N GLN A 804 24.95 45.30 -9.13
CA GLN A 804 26.19 46.07 -9.25
C GLN A 804 27.36 45.29 -9.88
N GLY A 805 27.18 43.97 -10.12
CA GLY A 805 28.22 43.11 -10.70
C GLY A 805 29.36 42.76 -9.73
N GLU A 806 29.15 42.93 -8.42
CA GLU A 806 30.14 42.57 -7.38
C GLU A 806 30.29 41.05 -7.24
N VAL A 807 29.22 40.32 -7.53
CA VAL A 807 29.12 38.85 -7.51
C VAL A 807 28.53 38.36 -8.83
N ASP A 808 28.81 37.11 -9.18
CA ASP A 808 28.42 36.55 -10.48
C ASP A 808 26.97 36.00 -10.46
N LEU A 809 26.45 35.65 -9.26
CA LEU A 809 25.07 35.24 -9.00
C LEU A 809 24.70 35.34 -7.51
N PHE A 810 23.40 35.31 -7.20
CA PHE A 810 22.89 35.19 -5.83
C PHE A 810 22.20 33.85 -5.60
N LEU A 811 22.67 33.13 -4.58
CA LEU A 811 22.12 31.86 -4.14
C LEU A 811 21.08 32.08 -3.04
N GLY A 812 19.82 32.14 -3.44
CA GLY A 812 18.67 32.21 -2.53
C GLY A 812 17.38 31.83 -3.24
N SER A 813 16.43 31.24 -2.52
CA SER A 813 15.10 30.90 -3.05
C SER A 813 14.25 32.16 -3.22
N VAL A 814 14.48 32.86 -4.32
CA VAL A 814 13.71 34.03 -4.69
C VAL A 814 12.57 33.60 -5.62
N ALA A 815 11.34 33.82 -5.17
CA ALA A 815 10.17 33.61 -6.01
C ALA A 815 10.26 34.52 -7.26
N MET A 816 10.13 33.90 -8.42
CA MET A 816 10.10 34.53 -9.73
C MET A 816 8.78 35.29 -9.87
N THR A 817 8.87 36.61 -9.99
CA THR A 817 7.69 37.48 -10.11
C THR A 817 7.94 38.50 -11.20
N ARG A 818 6.87 38.94 -11.88
CA ARG A 818 7.00 39.91 -12.96
C ARG A 818 7.76 41.19 -12.56
N GLU A 819 7.50 41.69 -11.35
CA GLU A 819 8.18 42.89 -10.82
C GLU A 819 9.69 42.71 -10.63
N ARG A 820 10.18 41.47 -10.43
CA ARG A 820 11.61 41.16 -10.24
C ARG A 820 12.33 40.82 -11.53
N GLU A 821 11.62 40.25 -12.51
CA GLU A 821 12.13 39.99 -13.87
C GLU A 821 12.56 41.29 -14.57
N ASP A 822 11.94 42.43 -14.24
CA ASP A 822 12.32 43.75 -14.77
C ASP A 822 13.71 44.22 -14.27
N LEU A 823 14.23 43.62 -13.19
CA LEU A 823 15.45 44.04 -12.51
C LEU A 823 16.57 42.98 -12.56
N PHE A 824 16.24 41.71 -12.77
CA PHE A 824 17.18 40.58 -12.75
C PHE A 824 16.76 39.49 -13.74
N ASP A 825 17.73 38.71 -14.21
CA ASP A 825 17.44 37.46 -14.92
C ASP A 825 17.39 36.29 -13.94
N PHE A 826 16.56 35.30 -14.24
CA PHE A 826 16.45 34.07 -13.46
C PHE A 826 16.90 32.85 -14.28
N THR A 827 17.40 31.83 -13.60
CA THR A 827 17.53 30.48 -14.17
C THR A 827 16.15 29.86 -14.42
N HIS A 828 16.12 28.69 -15.06
CA HIS A 828 14.94 27.83 -15.00
C HIS A 828 14.54 27.58 -13.54
N SER A 829 13.22 27.45 -13.32
CA SER A 829 12.64 27.12 -12.01
C SER A 829 13.35 25.90 -11.44
N VAL A 830 14.05 26.07 -10.33
CA VAL A 830 14.81 25.00 -9.68
C VAL A 830 13.83 24.09 -8.93
N PHE A 831 12.81 24.67 -8.29
CA PHE A 831 11.73 23.92 -7.67
C PHE A 831 10.43 24.71 -7.68
N HIS A 832 9.32 23.98 -7.62
CA HIS A 832 7.97 24.54 -7.61
C HIS A 832 7.42 24.41 -6.19
N SER A 833 6.95 25.50 -5.62
CA SER A 833 6.26 25.47 -4.33
C SER A 833 5.04 26.40 -4.39
N GLY A 834 4.36 26.55 -3.27
CA GLY A 834 3.25 27.48 -3.15
C GLY A 834 2.86 27.67 -1.70
N LEU A 835 1.73 28.32 -1.47
CA LEU A 835 1.19 28.51 -0.13
C LEU A 835 0.47 27.25 0.35
N ARG A 836 0.56 26.99 1.65
CA ARG A 836 -0.19 25.94 2.32
C ARG A 836 -0.76 26.45 3.64
N ILE A 837 -1.75 25.72 4.15
CA ILE A 837 -2.48 26.05 5.37
C ILE A 837 -2.11 25.04 6.46
N ALA A 838 -1.88 25.51 7.68
CA ALA A 838 -1.75 24.69 8.87
C ALA A 838 -2.80 25.08 9.91
N ILE A 839 -3.39 24.06 10.55
CA ILE A 839 -4.35 24.23 11.65
C ILE A 839 -3.94 23.36 12.84
N ARG A 840 -4.44 23.70 14.03
CA ARG A 840 -4.28 22.85 15.21
C ARG A 840 -5.07 21.54 15.06
N LYS A 841 -4.48 20.42 15.49
CA LYS A 841 -5.08 19.09 15.60
C LYS A 841 -6.08 19.11 16.76
N THR A 842 -7.31 18.71 16.49
CA THR A 842 -8.27 18.35 17.55
C THR A 842 -7.90 16.97 18.08
N SER A 843 -7.43 16.92 19.31
CA SER A 843 -6.94 15.72 19.99
C SER A 843 -8.11 14.96 20.63
N ASP A 844 -8.83 14.15 19.86
CA ASP A 844 -9.67 13.10 20.43
C ASP A 844 -9.09 11.73 20.05
N ASP A 845 -8.74 10.95 21.08
CA ASP A 845 -8.16 9.62 20.94
C ASP A 845 -9.16 8.68 20.25
N PRO A 846 -8.87 8.16 19.03
CA PRO A 846 -9.85 7.47 18.20
C PRO A 846 -10.52 6.27 18.87
N TRP A 847 -9.82 5.60 19.78
CA TRP A 847 -10.30 4.41 20.47
C TRP A 847 -11.28 4.72 21.59
N LEU A 848 -11.01 5.76 22.38
CA LEU A 848 -11.91 6.20 23.45
C LEU A 848 -13.15 6.90 22.87
N GLY A 849 -12.98 7.65 21.78
CA GLY A 849 -14.08 8.22 20.99
C GLY A 849 -14.99 7.14 20.44
N ALA A 850 -14.45 6.16 19.71
CA ALA A 850 -15.25 5.07 19.15
C ALA A 850 -16.00 4.22 20.21
N LEU A 851 -15.38 3.97 21.36
CA LEU A 851 -16.02 3.22 22.44
C LEU A 851 -17.13 4.05 23.12
N SER A 852 -16.96 5.36 23.22
CA SER A 852 -17.99 6.26 23.75
C SER A 852 -19.26 6.30 22.88
N ILE A 853 -19.14 6.05 21.57
CA ILE A 853 -20.30 5.97 20.65
C ILE A 853 -21.26 4.85 21.05
N LEU A 854 -20.76 3.72 21.56
CA LEU A 854 -21.60 2.61 22.06
C LEU A 854 -22.42 2.99 23.30
N PHE A 855 -22.03 4.05 24.00
CA PHE A 855 -22.73 4.60 25.17
C PHE A 855 -23.55 5.86 24.86
N THR A 856 -23.70 6.22 23.58
CA THR A 856 -24.63 7.29 23.19
C THR A 856 -26.07 6.89 23.47
N ALA A 857 -26.93 7.87 23.74
CA ALA A 857 -28.34 7.62 24.05
C ALA A 857 -29.05 6.83 22.94
N ASP A 858 -28.70 7.09 21.67
CA ASP A 858 -29.31 6.40 20.53
C ASP A 858 -28.79 4.97 20.35
N ALA A 859 -27.48 4.73 20.54
CA ALA A 859 -26.94 3.37 20.55
C ALA A 859 -27.52 2.54 21.70
N LEU A 860 -27.62 3.12 22.91
CA LEU A 860 -28.23 2.47 24.07
C LEU A 860 -29.71 2.16 23.85
N ARG A 861 -30.47 3.04 23.19
CA ARG A 861 -31.87 2.77 22.80
C ARG A 861 -31.98 1.59 21.84
N LEU A 862 -31.09 1.48 20.84
CA LEU A 862 -31.08 0.36 19.91
C LEU A 862 -30.67 -0.96 20.58
N ILE A 863 -29.65 -0.95 21.43
CA ILE A 863 -29.22 -2.12 22.21
C ILE A 863 -30.35 -2.57 23.15
N LEU A 864 -31.00 -1.63 23.84
CA LEU A 864 -32.13 -1.93 24.72
C LEU A 864 -33.31 -2.52 23.93
N LEU A 865 -33.66 -1.94 22.79
CA LEU A 865 -34.72 -2.44 21.91
C LEU A 865 -34.41 -3.89 21.47
N LEU A 866 -33.17 -4.16 21.06
CA LEU A 866 -32.73 -5.49 20.65
C LEU A 866 -32.82 -6.50 21.80
N ALA A 867 -32.37 -6.13 22.99
CA ALA A 867 -32.44 -6.98 24.18
C ALA A 867 -33.90 -7.31 24.55
N VAL A 868 -34.77 -6.30 24.57
CA VAL A 868 -36.20 -6.47 24.87
C VAL A 868 -36.88 -7.38 23.84
N LEU A 869 -36.63 -7.15 22.54
CA LEU A 869 -37.20 -7.98 21.48
C LEU A 869 -36.71 -9.43 21.55
N THR A 870 -35.43 -9.64 21.87
CA THR A 870 -34.87 -10.99 21.98
C THR A 870 -35.52 -11.77 23.13
N VAL A 871 -35.70 -11.11 24.27
CA VAL A 871 -36.42 -11.69 25.42
C VAL A 871 -37.88 -11.96 25.07
N LEU A 872 -38.56 -11.03 24.38
CA LEU A 872 -39.95 -11.20 23.94
C LEU A 872 -40.11 -12.41 23.01
N ILE A 873 -39.23 -12.55 22.02
CA ILE A 873 -39.24 -13.70 21.11
C ILE A 873 -38.93 -14.99 21.86
N GLY A 874 -37.99 -14.97 22.80
CA GLY A 874 -37.72 -16.12 23.67
C GLY A 874 -38.95 -16.57 24.46
N HIS A 875 -39.75 -15.62 24.98
CA HIS A 875 -41.02 -15.91 25.64
C HIS A 875 -42.06 -16.51 24.69
N LEU A 876 -42.21 -15.93 23.49
CA LEU A 876 -43.20 -16.37 22.51
C LEU A 876 -42.85 -17.76 21.95
N LEU A 877 -41.57 -18.03 21.70
CA LEU A 877 -41.10 -19.36 21.29
C LEU A 877 -41.35 -20.40 22.38
N TRP A 878 -41.03 -20.08 23.63
CA TRP A 878 -41.34 -20.95 24.75
C TRP A 878 -42.85 -21.24 24.83
N TRP A 879 -43.70 -20.22 24.67
CA TRP A 879 -45.16 -20.42 24.67
C TRP A 879 -45.61 -21.41 23.59
N CYS A 880 -45.10 -21.26 22.37
CA CYS A 880 -45.43 -22.13 21.24
C CYS A 880 -44.92 -23.55 21.43
N GLU A 881 -43.70 -23.71 21.94
CA GLU A 881 -42.98 -25.00 21.96
C GLU A 881 -43.19 -25.82 23.25
N ARG A 882 -43.55 -25.19 24.38
CA ARG A 882 -43.63 -25.86 25.70
C ARG A 882 -44.53 -27.11 25.75
N GLY A 883 -45.51 -27.21 24.84
CA GLY A 883 -46.46 -28.32 24.78
C GLY A 883 -45.98 -29.52 23.96
N VAL A 884 -45.01 -29.33 23.05
CA VAL A 884 -44.57 -30.35 22.09
C VAL A 884 -43.10 -30.69 22.27
N ASN A 885 -42.25 -29.68 22.50
CA ASN A 885 -40.80 -29.80 22.55
C ASN A 885 -40.25 -29.36 23.91
N ALA A 886 -40.68 -30.07 24.97
CA ALA A 886 -40.23 -29.82 26.33
C ALA A 886 -38.72 -30.11 26.55
N LYS A 887 -38.06 -30.80 25.60
CA LYS A 887 -36.62 -31.08 25.63
C LYS A 887 -35.79 -29.84 25.27
N SER A 888 -36.15 -29.13 24.21
CA SER A 888 -35.46 -27.89 23.81
C SER A 888 -35.98 -26.67 24.58
N PHE A 889 -37.27 -26.69 24.97
CA PHE A 889 -37.94 -25.60 25.68
C PHE A 889 -38.65 -26.11 26.94
N PRO A 890 -37.96 -26.14 28.10
CA PRO A 890 -38.51 -26.68 29.35
C PRO A 890 -39.86 -26.08 29.77
N THR A 891 -40.74 -26.88 30.37
CA THR A 891 -42.08 -26.44 30.80
C THR A 891 -42.09 -25.41 31.93
N SER A 892 -41.01 -25.34 32.72
CA SER A 892 -40.84 -24.30 33.74
C SER A 892 -40.62 -22.94 33.08
N TRP A 893 -41.45 -21.95 33.40
CA TRP A 893 -41.43 -20.62 32.78
C TRP A 893 -40.02 -19.98 32.76
N GLN A 894 -39.35 -19.94 33.91
CA GLN A 894 -38.01 -19.30 34.03
C GLN A 894 -36.97 -19.94 33.11
N ARG A 895 -36.83 -21.28 33.13
CA ARG A 895 -35.85 -21.97 32.28
C ARG A 895 -36.27 -21.96 30.82
N GLY A 896 -37.56 -22.15 30.53
CA GLY A 896 -38.05 -22.21 29.16
C GLY A 896 -37.91 -20.89 28.40
N VAL A 897 -38.23 -19.77 29.08
CA VAL A 897 -37.97 -18.42 28.56
C VAL A 897 -36.47 -18.17 28.40
N TRP A 898 -35.65 -18.61 29.36
CA TRP A 898 -34.20 -18.47 29.26
C TRP A 898 -33.63 -19.23 28.05
N GLU A 899 -34.02 -20.49 27.87
CA GLU A 899 -33.61 -21.29 26.71
C GLU A 899 -34.12 -20.69 25.39
N GLY A 900 -35.34 -20.14 25.38
CA GLY A 900 -35.86 -19.43 24.21
C GLY A 900 -35.14 -18.12 23.91
N THR A 901 -34.75 -17.38 24.95
CA THR A 901 -33.96 -16.14 24.82
C THR A 901 -32.56 -16.48 24.32
N TRP A 902 -31.94 -17.53 24.87
CA TRP A 902 -30.64 -18.04 24.41
C TRP A 902 -30.68 -18.49 22.95
N TRP A 903 -31.75 -19.19 22.54
CA TRP A 903 -31.98 -19.52 21.13
C TRP A 903 -32.10 -18.25 20.27
N GLY A 904 -32.82 -17.23 20.74
CA GLY A 904 -32.96 -15.94 20.08
C GLY A 904 -31.63 -15.20 19.91
N ILE A 905 -30.78 -15.18 20.95
CA ILE A 905 -29.44 -14.60 20.92
C ILE A 905 -28.54 -15.39 19.94
N SER A 906 -28.57 -16.72 20.02
CA SER A 906 -27.73 -17.60 19.20
C SER A 906 -28.07 -17.51 17.71
N THR A 907 -29.35 -17.34 17.38
CA THR A 907 -29.80 -17.11 15.99
C THR A 907 -29.42 -15.71 15.49
N LEU A 908 -29.45 -14.71 16.37
CA LEU A 908 -29.06 -13.34 16.04
C LEU A 908 -27.54 -13.20 15.80
N ILE A 909 -26.71 -13.90 16.58
CA ILE A 909 -25.23 -13.81 16.51
C ILE A 909 -24.61 -14.87 15.58
N ALA A 910 -25.08 -16.12 15.62
CA ALA A 910 -24.39 -17.28 15.06
C ALA A 910 -25.19 -18.08 14.02
N SER A 911 -26.26 -17.50 13.45
CA SER A 911 -27.10 -18.13 12.40
C SER A 911 -27.72 -19.50 12.78
N GLY A 912 -27.72 -19.89 14.06
CA GLY A 912 -28.35 -21.13 14.50
C GLY A 912 -27.94 -21.61 15.90
N CYS A 913 -28.73 -22.53 16.47
CA CYS A 913 -28.49 -23.19 17.75
C CYS A 913 -28.52 -24.71 17.49
N ASP A 914 -27.38 -25.41 17.53
CA ASP A 914 -27.29 -26.83 17.12
C ASP A 914 -28.01 -27.79 18.11
N ASP A 915 -28.14 -27.39 19.37
CA ASP A 915 -28.71 -28.19 20.45
C ASP A 915 -30.23 -28.03 20.60
N LYS A 916 -30.85 -27.10 19.84
CA LYS A 916 -32.26 -26.71 20.01
C LYS A 916 -32.99 -26.60 18.68
N HIS A 917 -34.06 -27.35 18.52
CA HIS A 917 -34.92 -27.34 17.34
C HIS A 917 -36.28 -26.73 17.65
N VAL A 918 -36.97 -26.17 16.65
CA VAL A 918 -38.32 -25.60 16.77
C VAL A 918 -39.28 -26.48 15.98
N ASP A 919 -40.23 -27.12 16.66
CA ASP A 919 -41.03 -28.20 16.08
C ASP A 919 -42.42 -27.74 15.63
N THR A 920 -43.00 -26.78 16.34
CA THR A 920 -44.37 -26.34 16.05
C THR A 920 -44.41 -25.41 14.85
N VAL A 921 -45.49 -25.49 14.05
CA VAL A 921 -45.70 -24.59 12.90
C VAL A 921 -45.73 -23.11 13.33
N PRO A 922 -46.44 -22.70 14.40
CA PRO A 922 -46.39 -21.33 14.89
C PRO A 922 -44.99 -20.92 15.38
N GLY A 923 -44.27 -21.81 16.06
CA GLY A 923 -42.88 -21.58 16.49
C GLY A 923 -41.95 -21.33 15.30
N ARG A 924 -42.08 -22.12 14.22
CA ARG A 924 -41.29 -21.95 13.00
C ARG A 924 -41.58 -20.63 12.29
N ILE A 925 -42.84 -20.22 12.19
CA ILE A 925 -43.20 -18.91 11.61
C ILE A 925 -42.56 -17.78 12.42
N LEU A 926 -42.69 -17.86 13.76
CA LEU A 926 -42.10 -16.87 14.68
C LEU A 926 -40.57 -16.83 14.58
N ALA A 927 -39.93 -18.00 14.51
CA ALA A 927 -38.49 -18.14 14.30
C ALA A 927 -38.04 -17.49 12.97
N THR A 928 -38.76 -17.71 11.88
CA THR A 928 -38.47 -17.09 10.58
C THR A 928 -38.59 -15.57 10.62
N VAL A 929 -39.65 -15.05 11.25
CA VAL A 929 -39.84 -13.60 11.42
C VAL A 929 -38.70 -13.02 12.26
N TRP A 930 -38.32 -13.68 13.36
CA TRP A 930 -37.20 -13.25 14.19
C TRP A 930 -35.87 -13.22 13.44
N MET A 931 -35.56 -14.26 12.67
CA MET A 931 -34.33 -14.30 11.88
C MET A 931 -34.27 -13.13 10.88
N LEU A 932 -35.39 -12.78 10.24
CA LEU A 932 -35.45 -11.66 9.30
C LEU A 932 -35.34 -10.30 10.01
N VAL A 933 -36.13 -10.08 11.06
CA VAL A 933 -36.11 -8.84 11.85
C VAL A 933 -34.76 -8.62 12.53
N GLY A 934 -34.20 -9.66 13.15
CA GLY A 934 -32.89 -9.62 13.80
C GLY A 934 -31.78 -9.23 12.84
N THR A 935 -31.78 -9.79 11.63
CA THR A 935 -30.80 -9.45 10.58
C THR A 935 -30.89 -7.97 10.18
N VAL A 936 -32.11 -7.46 9.98
CA VAL A 936 -32.32 -6.04 9.64
C VAL A 936 -31.88 -5.12 10.79
N LEU A 937 -32.19 -5.47 12.04
CA LEU A 937 -31.82 -4.67 13.21
C LEU A 937 -30.29 -4.59 13.39
N ILE A 938 -29.57 -5.71 13.22
CA ILE A 938 -28.09 -5.70 13.26
C ILE A 938 -27.53 -4.83 12.13
N ALA A 939 -28.09 -4.93 10.91
CA ALA A 939 -27.64 -4.14 9.78
C ALA A 939 -27.84 -2.64 10.02
N LEU A 940 -28.99 -2.24 10.57
CA LEU A 940 -29.27 -0.84 10.93
C LEU A 940 -28.34 -0.33 12.03
N PHE A 941 -28.09 -1.13 13.08
CA PHE A 941 -27.15 -0.78 14.14
C PHE A 941 -25.73 -0.56 13.59
N THR A 942 -25.27 -1.49 12.75
CA THR A 942 -23.94 -1.41 12.11
C THR A 942 -23.84 -0.20 11.19
N GLY A 943 -24.88 0.09 10.41
CA GLY A 943 -24.95 1.26 9.52
C GLY A 943 -24.91 2.59 10.28
N ALA A 944 -25.66 2.70 11.39
CA ALA A 944 -25.66 3.90 12.24
C ALA A 944 -24.29 4.13 12.90
N LEU A 945 -23.64 3.06 13.38
CA LEU A 945 -22.29 3.14 13.94
C LEU A 945 -21.26 3.56 12.88
N ALA A 946 -21.35 3.01 11.67
CA ALA A 946 -20.47 3.40 10.56
C ALA A 946 -20.67 4.87 10.14
N ALA A 947 -21.91 5.35 10.09
CA ALA A 947 -22.23 6.74 9.73
C ALA A 947 -21.69 7.75 10.75
N THR A 948 -21.82 7.45 12.05
CA THR A 948 -21.30 8.30 13.14
C THR A 948 -19.77 8.33 13.17
N LEU A 949 -19.11 7.17 13.04
CA LEU A 949 -17.65 7.09 12.89
C LEU A 949 -17.13 7.83 11.64
N THR A 950 -17.94 7.90 10.58
CA THR A 950 -17.61 8.66 9.38
C THR A 950 -17.78 10.16 9.60
N ALA A 951 -18.81 10.58 10.35
CA ALA A 951 -19.08 11.98 10.66
C ALA A 951 -18.03 12.62 11.58
N GLU A 952 -17.51 11.91 12.59
CA GLU A 952 -16.46 12.42 13.48
C GLU A 952 -15.11 12.62 12.77
N ARG A 953 -14.80 11.81 11.74
CA ARG A 953 -13.62 12.02 10.89
C ARG A 953 -13.68 13.30 10.04
N ILE A 954 -14.79 14.02 10.05
CA ILE A 954 -15.05 15.23 9.23
C ILE A 954 -14.86 16.54 10.06
N GLY A 955 -14.32 16.46 11.27
CA GLY A 955 -14.01 17.60 12.14
C GLY A 955 -12.84 18.47 11.66
N GLY A 956 -13.15 19.62 11.06
CA GLY A 956 -12.20 20.68 10.71
C GLY A 956 -12.89 21.75 9.87
N THR A 957 -12.94 22.99 10.37
CA THR A 957 -13.65 24.14 9.79
C THR A 957 -12.95 24.73 8.56
N ILE A 958 -11.62 24.56 8.46
CA ILE A 958 -10.80 24.98 7.31
C ILE A 958 -10.16 23.74 6.71
N ARG A 959 -10.62 23.33 5.52
CA ARG A 959 -10.15 22.13 4.79
C ARG A 959 -9.30 22.45 3.58
N GLY A 960 -9.24 23.72 3.21
CA GLY A 960 -8.38 24.19 2.15
C GLY A 960 -8.61 25.66 1.80
N PRO A 961 -8.06 26.11 0.65
CA PRO A 961 -8.02 27.52 0.30
C PRO A 961 -9.38 28.18 0.08
N ARG A 962 -10.43 27.39 -0.11
CA ARG A 962 -11.81 27.88 -0.33
C ARG A 962 -12.50 28.30 0.97
N ASP A 963 -11.99 27.82 2.11
CA ASP A 963 -12.59 28.06 3.42
C ASP A 963 -11.96 29.28 4.13
N ILE A 964 -11.08 30.01 3.43
CA ILE A 964 -10.35 31.20 3.92
C ILE A 964 -11.26 32.44 4.03
N ALA A 965 -12.34 32.51 3.26
CA ALA A 965 -13.20 33.70 3.18
C ALA A 965 -13.78 34.06 4.56
N ALA A 966 -13.68 35.34 4.93
CA ALA A 966 -14.12 35.93 6.19
C ALA A 966 -13.47 35.35 7.47
N ARG A 967 -12.35 34.63 7.34
CA ARG A 967 -11.57 34.08 8.48
C ARG A 967 -10.35 34.94 8.77
N VAL A 968 -9.93 34.97 10.04
CA VAL A 968 -8.68 35.62 10.46
C VAL A 968 -7.54 34.61 10.34
N ILE A 969 -6.56 34.91 9.49
CA ILE A 969 -5.49 33.97 9.13
C ILE A 969 -4.14 34.64 9.35
N GLY A 970 -3.27 33.97 10.09
CA GLY A 970 -1.93 34.46 10.37
C GLY A 970 -0.96 34.18 9.20
N THR A 971 -0.09 35.15 8.89
CA THR A 971 0.96 35.00 7.87
C THR A 971 2.17 35.89 8.15
N GLN A 972 3.30 35.67 7.46
CA GLN A 972 4.51 36.47 7.60
C GLN A 972 4.44 37.76 6.75
N ALA A 973 4.84 38.89 7.35
CA ALA A 973 4.91 40.20 6.71
C ALA A 973 5.92 40.22 5.56
N SER A 974 5.61 41.01 4.52
CA SER A 974 6.42 41.13 3.29
C SER A 974 6.58 39.82 2.47
N GLY A 975 5.87 38.75 2.82
CA GLY A 975 5.77 37.52 2.04
C GLY A 975 4.56 37.48 1.09
N VAL A 976 4.48 36.42 0.28
CA VAL A 976 3.39 36.18 -0.68
C VAL A 976 2.04 35.80 -0.03
N GLY A 977 2.01 35.50 1.28
CA GLY A 977 0.81 35.04 1.99
C GLY A 977 -0.25 36.12 2.22
N GLY A 978 0.14 37.34 2.56
CA GLY A 978 -0.80 38.45 2.82
C GLY A 978 -1.68 38.78 1.60
N PRO A 979 -1.10 39.01 0.40
CA PRO A 979 -1.86 39.19 -0.84
C PRO A 979 -2.77 38.00 -1.17
N ALA A 980 -2.32 36.76 -0.93
CA ALA A 980 -3.09 35.55 -1.24
C ALA A 980 -4.30 35.32 -0.31
N ILE A 981 -4.22 35.78 0.94
CA ILE A 981 -5.34 35.78 1.88
C ILE A 981 -6.37 36.84 1.48
N ARG A 982 -5.92 38.06 1.14
CA ARG A 982 -6.79 39.16 0.71
C ARG A 982 -7.54 38.84 -0.58
N SER A 983 -6.86 38.24 -1.57
CA SER A 983 -7.48 37.86 -2.84
C SER A 983 -8.59 36.81 -2.70
N ARG A 984 -8.62 36.10 -1.57
CA ARG A 984 -9.62 35.07 -1.22
C ARG A 984 -10.66 35.55 -0.19
N GLY A 985 -10.66 36.84 0.14
CA GLY A 985 -11.61 37.45 1.07
C GLY A 985 -11.37 37.09 2.54
N GLY A 986 -10.17 36.62 2.91
CA GLY A 986 -9.75 36.44 4.30
C GLY A 986 -9.13 37.71 4.89
N ILE A 987 -8.97 37.74 6.21
CA ILE A 987 -8.37 38.85 6.96
C ILE A 987 -6.96 38.43 7.38
N PRO A 988 -5.88 38.92 6.73
CA PRO A 988 -4.52 38.55 7.09
C PRO A 988 -4.08 39.26 8.37
N LEU A 989 -3.48 38.50 9.28
CA LEU A 989 -2.76 39.02 10.44
C LEU A 989 -1.27 38.80 10.20
N GLU A 990 -0.55 39.89 9.90
CA GLU A 990 0.84 39.85 9.42
C GLU A 990 1.84 40.03 10.56
N PHE A 991 2.79 39.10 10.70
CA PHE A 991 3.83 39.10 11.75
C PHE A 991 5.24 39.13 11.15
N ARG A 992 6.26 39.55 11.93
CA ARG A 992 7.63 39.64 11.39
C ARG A 992 8.24 38.27 11.17
N THR A 993 7.91 37.31 12.03
CA THR A 993 8.43 35.94 12.00
C THR A 993 7.30 34.93 11.96
N LEU A 994 7.52 33.77 11.34
CA LEU A 994 6.53 32.68 11.32
C LEU A 994 6.24 32.15 12.74
N ASP A 995 7.19 32.26 13.66
CA ASP A 995 7.02 31.81 15.05
C ASP A 995 5.98 32.64 15.81
N GLU A 996 5.95 33.97 15.59
CA GLU A 996 4.89 34.86 16.11
C GLU A 996 3.50 34.47 15.58
N VAL A 997 3.43 33.99 14.33
CA VAL A 997 2.16 33.54 13.72
C VAL A 997 1.59 32.32 14.46
N PHE A 998 2.45 31.35 14.80
CA PHE A 998 2.02 30.17 15.58
C PHE A 998 1.54 30.56 16.98
N VAL A 999 2.23 31.50 17.64
CA VAL A 999 1.81 32.02 18.95
C VAL A 999 0.42 32.67 18.88
N ALA A 1000 0.14 33.42 17.81
CA ALA A 1000 -1.17 34.03 17.60
C ALA A 1000 -2.28 33.01 17.35
N VAL A 1001 -1.99 31.92 16.63
CA VAL A 1001 -2.96 30.81 16.48
C VAL A 1001 -3.16 30.05 17.79
N ASP A 1002 -2.10 29.91 18.60
CA ASP A 1002 -2.19 29.29 19.92
C ASP A 1002 -3.01 30.13 20.91
N ALA A 1003 -2.95 31.45 20.80
CA ALA A 1003 -3.72 32.41 21.59
C ALA A 1003 -5.18 32.55 21.13
N GLY A 1004 -5.52 32.06 19.93
CA GLY A 1004 -6.84 32.19 19.32
C GLY A 1004 -7.06 33.50 18.56
N ASP A 1005 -6.02 34.30 18.36
CA ASP A 1005 -6.07 35.56 17.59
C ASP A 1005 -6.14 35.30 16.07
N ALA A 1006 -5.73 34.11 15.62
CA ALA A 1006 -5.87 33.63 14.25
C ALA A 1006 -6.34 32.16 14.22
N GLU A 1007 -7.11 31.79 13.21
CA GLU A 1007 -7.72 30.46 13.10
C GLU A 1007 -6.82 29.43 12.38
N ALA A 1008 -5.88 29.92 11.56
CA ALA A 1008 -4.92 29.10 10.83
C ALA A 1008 -3.65 29.88 10.48
N VAL A 1009 -2.59 29.15 10.14
CA VAL A 1009 -1.34 29.68 9.61
C VAL A 1009 -1.30 29.46 8.10
N ILE A 1010 -1.01 30.51 7.32
CA ILE A 1010 -0.69 30.40 5.90
C ILE A 1010 0.73 30.90 5.66
N ALA A 1011 1.55 30.02 5.11
CA ALA A 1011 2.92 30.32 4.71
C ALA A 1011 3.31 29.47 3.50
N GLU A 1012 4.50 29.72 2.96
CA GLU A 1012 5.10 28.88 1.92
C GLU A 1012 5.23 27.43 2.43
N ASN A 1013 4.84 26.48 1.59
CA ASN A 1013 4.64 25.07 1.94
C ASN A 1013 5.86 24.46 2.63
N GLN A 1014 7.08 24.70 2.13
CA GLN A 1014 8.29 24.11 2.69
C GLN A 1014 8.66 24.73 4.05
N THR A 1015 8.54 26.05 4.15
CA THR A 1015 8.75 26.78 5.41
C THR A 1015 7.76 26.33 6.47
N LEU A 1016 6.50 26.12 6.09
CA LEU A 1016 5.45 25.67 7.00
C LEU A 1016 5.64 24.21 7.44
N ARG A 1017 6.04 23.34 6.51
CA ARG A 1017 6.38 21.93 6.79
C ARG A 1017 7.52 21.81 7.79
N HIS A 1018 8.60 22.55 7.56
CA HIS A 1018 9.73 22.59 8.48
C HIS A 1018 9.35 23.20 9.83
N ALA A 1019 8.52 24.25 9.86
CA ALA A 1019 8.11 24.87 11.10
C ALA A 1019 7.29 23.90 11.99
N ILE A 1020 6.44 23.05 11.39
CA ILE A 1020 5.62 22.06 12.12
C ILE A 1020 6.44 20.85 12.56
N SER A 1021 7.52 20.50 11.86
CA SER A 1021 8.37 19.36 12.23
C SER A 1021 9.27 19.62 13.45
N ARG A 1022 9.38 20.87 13.91
CA ARG A 1022 10.16 21.24 15.10
C ARG A 1022 9.54 20.70 16.41
N PRO A 1023 10.36 20.35 17.42
CA PRO A 1023 9.87 19.95 18.74
C PRO A 1023 8.96 21.03 19.36
N GLY A 1024 7.78 20.64 19.85
CA GLY A 1024 6.80 21.55 20.46
C GLY A 1024 5.67 22.04 19.54
N ARG A 1025 5.67 21.68 18.24
CA ARG A 1025 4.60 22.01 17.27
C ARG A 1025 3.86 20.80 16.71
N SER A 1026 3.95 19.66 17.41
CA SER A 1026 3.27 18.40 17.07
C SER A 1026 1.76 18.51 16.97
N ASP A 1027 1.18 19.54 17.57
CA ASP A 1027 -0.25 19.80 17.64
C ASP A 1027 -0.78 20.48 16.39
N TYR A 1028 0.04 20.71 15.36
CA TYR A 1028 -0.38 21.27 14.08
C TYR A 1028 -0.39 20.23 12.96
N ARG A 1029 -1.32 20.40 12.00
CA ARG A 1029 -1.39 19.60 10.77
C ARG A 1029 -1.60 20.49 9.55
N LEU A 1030 -1.04 20.06 8.42
CA LEU A 1030 -1.25 20.70 7.12
C LEU A 1030 -2.59 20.29 6.53
N VAL A 1031 -3.27 21.22 5.88
CA VAL A 1031 -4.62 21.01 5.35
C VAL A 1031 -4.78 21.66 3.97
N GLY A 1032 -5.48 20.95 3.08
CA GLY A 1032 -5.72 21.38 1.71
C GLY A 1032 -4.52 21.19 0.78
N PRO A 1033 -4.75 21.33 -0.54
CA PRO A 1033 -3.68 21.34 -1.53
C PRO A 1033 -2.84 22.62 -1.44
N VAL A 1034 -1.61 22.56 -1.95
CA VAL A 1034 -0.79 23.74 -2.20
C VAL A 1034 -1.52 24.66 -3.19
N PHE A 1035 -1.54 25.96 -2.94
CA PHE A 1035 -2.23 26.97 -3.75
C PHE A 1035 -1.34 28.20 -3.94
N GLU A 1036 -1.61 29.01 -4.97
CA GLU A 1036 -0.66 30.06 -5.43
C GLU A 1036 0.72 29.45 -5.75
N SER A 1037 0.81 28.78 -6.89
CA SER A 1037 2.07 28.18 -7.36
C SER A 1037 3.11 29.27 -7.62
N LEU A 1038 4.31 29.09 -7.08
CA LEU A 1038 5.44 29.98 -7.19
C LEU A 1038 6.64 29.19 -7.71
N ASP A 1039 7.26 29.72 -8.74
CA ASP A 1039 8.53 29.23 -9.27
C ASP A 1039 9.69 29.92 -8.56
N PHE A 1040 10.70 29.14 -8.17
CA PHE A 1040 11.89 29.64 -7.50
C PHE A 1040 13.12 29.43 -8.39
N GLY A 1041 13.90 30.49 -8.58
CA GLY A 1041 15.08 30.49 -9.46
C GLY A 1041 16.32 31.10 -8.80
N ILE A 1042 17.50 30.78 -9.34
CA ILE A 1042 18.75 31.45 -8.98
C ILE A 1042 18.81 32.79 -9.71
N VAL A 1043 19.25 33.84 -9.01
CA VAL A 1043 19.25 35.20 -9.54
C VAL A 1043 20.58 35.52 -10.21
N LEU A 1044 20.50 36.03 -11.44
CA LEU A 1044 21.63 36.40 -12.28
C LEU A 1044 21.51 37.88 -12.71
N PRO A 1045 22.64 38.54 -13.03
CA PRO A 1045 22.60 39.83 -13.70
C PRO A 1045 21.91 39.72 -15.07
N THR A 1046 21.20 40.77 -15.48
CA THR A 1046 20.53 40.82 -16.78
C THR A 1046 21.51 40.56 -17.93
N GLY A 1047 21.22 39.58 -18.77
CA GLY A 1047 22.06 39.20 -19.91
C GLY A 1047 23.28 38.31 -19.56
N SER A 1048 23.30 37.68 -18.38
CA SER A 1048 24.43 36.85 -17.95
C SER A 1048 24.70 35.65 -18.88
N PRO A 1049 25.95 35.45 -19.36
CA PRO A 1049 26.32 34.30 -20.18
C PRO A 1049 26.30 32.98 -19.39
N LEU A 1050 26.22 33.03 -18.06
CA LEU A 1050 26.17 31.85 -17.18
C LEU A 1050 24.80 31.18 -17.21
N ARG A 1051 23.74 31.91 -17.60
CA ARG A 1051 22.36 31.44 -17.53
C ARG A 1051 22.13 30.13 -18.29
N GLU A 1052 22.63 30.03 -19.52
CA GLU A 1052 22.43 28.84 -20.36
C GLU A 1052 23.22 27.64 -19.83
N ARG A 1053 24.45 27.86 -19.36
CA ARG A 1053 25.30 26.81 -18.75
C ARG A 1053 24.62 26.23 -17.50
N ILE A 1054 24.08 27.09 -16.63
CA ILE A 1054 23.40 26.68 -15.41
C ILE A 1054 22.07 25.99 -15.73
N ASN A 1055 21.30 26.52 -16.70
CA ASN A 1055 20.02 25.95 -17.12
C ASN A 1055 20.14 24.52 -17.67
N ALA A 1056 21.17 24.25 -18.48
CA ALA A 1056 21.43 22.91 -19.02
C ALA A 1056 21.65 21.88 -17.89
N VAL A 1057 22.42 22.24 -16.86
CA VAL A 1057 22.67 21.36 -15.71
C VAL A 1057 21.43 21.22 -14.82
N ILE A 1058 20.66 22.29 -14.61
CA ILE A 1058 19.37 22.21 -13.89
C ILE A 1058 18.43 21.22 -14.60
N LEU A 1059 18.37 21.21 -15.93
CA LEU A 1059 17.56 20.26 -16.68
C LEU A 1059 18.04 18.82 -16.47
N THR A 1060 19.34 18.56 -16.54
CA THR A 1060 19.90 17.23 -16.22
C THR A 1060 19.56 16.79 -14.79
N MET A 1061 19.68 17.69 -13.81
CA MET A 1061 19.33 17.42 -12.41
C MET A 1061 17.82 17.18 -12.17
N LYS A 1062 16.96 17.62 -13.11
CA LYS A 1062 15.54 17.29 -13.12
C LYS A 1062 15.27 15.94 -13.77
N GLU A 1063 15.97 15.62 -14.86
CA GLU A 1063 15.83 14.35 -15.58
C GLU A 1063 16.30 13.15 -14.75
N ASP A 1064 17.35 13.32 -13.95
CA ASP A 1064 17.89 12.27 -13.07
C ASP A 1064 17.29 12.27 -11.64
N GLY A 1065 16.41 13.24 -11.33
CA GLY A 1065 15.72 13.36 -10.05
C GLY A 1065 16.60 13.86 -8.89
N ALA A 1066 17.79 14.40 -9.14
CA ALA A 1066 18.67 14.94 -8.10
C ALA A 1066 18.03 16.10 -7.32
N ILE A 1067 17.31 17.00 -8.01
CA ILE A 1067 16.60 18.12 -7.38
C ILE A 1067 15.58 17.63 -6.34
N ASP A 1068 14.72 16.70 -6.73
CA ASP A 1068 13.69 16.15 -5.85
C ASP A 1068 14.32 15.42 -4.66
N THR A 1069 15.42 14.70 -4.90
CA THR A 1069 16.19 14.00 -3.85
C THR A 1069 16.78 14.96 -2.82
N ILE A 1070 17.34 16.09 -3.25
CA ILE A 1070 17.90 17.11 -2.35
C ILE A 1070 16.79 17.79 -1.55
N ILE A 1071 15.68 18.14 -2.19
CA ILE A 1071 14.52 18.76 -1.52
C ILE A 1071 13.95 17.82 -0.45
N ASP A 1072 13.71 16.55 -0.79
CA ASP A 1072 13.18 15.56 0.14
C ASP A 1072 14.11 15.31 1.33
N ARG A 1073 15.43 15.33 1.11
CA ARG A 1073 16.44 15.18 2.15
C ARG A 1073 16.35 16.28 3.22
N TRP A 1074 16.19 17.53 2.78
CA TRP A 1074 16.21 18.68 3.69
C TRP A 1074 14.84 19.05 4.26
N LEU A 1075 13.75 18.74 3.55
CA LEU A 1075 12.40 19.21 3.88
C LEU A 1075 11.40 18.07 4.18
N GLY A 1076 11.79 16.80 3.97
CA GLY A 1076 10.99 15.60 4.18
C GLY A 1076 10.05 15.28 3.01
N THR A 1077 9.62 14.01 2.89
CA THR A 1077 8.78 13.51 1.77
C THR A 1077 7.35 14.05 1.81
N SER A 1078 6.82 14.49 0.67
CA SER A 1078 5.42 14.93 0.54
C SER A 1078 4.45 13.77 0.77
N GLU A 1079 3.81 13.72 1.94
CA GLU A 1079 2.59 12.93 2.16
C GLU A 1079 1.31 13.75 1.81
#